data_AF-A0A5B1B7W9-F1
#
_entry.id   AF-A0A5B1B7W9-F1
#
_cell.length_a   1.000
_cell.length_b   1.000
_cell.length_c   1.000
_cell.angle_alpha   90.00
_cell.angle_beta   90.00
_cell.angle_gamma   90.00
#
_symmetry.space_group_name_H-M   'P 1'
#
loop_
_entity.id
_entity.type
_entity.pdbx_description
1 polymer ?
#
loop_
_entity_poly.entity_id
_entity_poly.type
_entity_poly.pdbx_seq_one_letter_code
_entity_poly.pdbx_strand_id
1 'polypeptide(L)'
;MGKTLRICLAMGGGVSLGSFSGSALTEALKLLVIYGKDNDGKDYDNVIVDGMSGASAGAIALTIMLKCLIDYHAMMPLYSKILTEEDLLHEIIKTYFNDDQQKAEKHKDKFETLKALQLAQKIQYKLWVEEVNAIKLYGDRIDKNFKTQPNESFSLLDRKLLEDLTKKYLMTSQGVDISRRQLLDPKRVIFACSLTNLLPIEFNLSKNDTMDTDKLEKNVLRSVGSKNHSELRVIDFVFDDTELTKKTDSRWLKFCKSPEANDSTQFSITDREAWATISASALGCGAFPIAFEPVVLKRFKQEFGDEWPLSFNEIETDVKTYQKKNSTNKEKFVYNSYFAEEGNTTLDYNSFNFPYIDGGTFNNEPIREAFKIGTFQDFNRITDAEERLILFVDPIVRKEPHHSFKISAFSPVKKTNDDVFFKKELSKFFGNTSSILGVLTNQGSIKEEHKIIDIKENFALRNTLFDYLDANTDMSNNLNIQIIATAFNKIAKNLKNGIISLGTRDPIEYFLAEIKKNCSGQNSNAHDCIQIAREDLSELKNIIDEKVRKKESLTIGEVYTKLKLTSKADKNGFAQTVFKVIGDFALNTDGKSENAYRAAILPINKNLDIIELPGSEIEAFGGFASLKARQYAFEFARLSTLLSLRENAGGFRPNSPFIVNKGFINLEKQLTDRIKKINFFTEKNQYTSELENHLFNPSAIRIKGILISNKYLKFILLKVPFVATSLLGTVLMPIVSIGLLTRSIFKKSPWRGSNILKKIITNSINQIHYLPLEPVTISILSDHRLNKKLLFRCADGSIRKRKAIEHTSNIMNGKVRYQYYFQVSLLEYIKKEKIIYPQTVAKNAVSLKINSQLIQHLGLSLSGKVKIPDTIDGNLNPENKRIALENNYTDIITEIRIDNVNLPLLNNAINNPGTSLHYSLKNINYHVNPLLEIDLQKLVEGWYFKEQTESLDKKLLR
;
A
#
# COMPACT_ATOMS: atom_id res chain seq x y z
N MET A 1 -27.48 11.80 -30.29
CA MET A 1 -26.49 12.47 -29.45
C MET A 1 -25.52 11.41 -28.96
N GLY A 2 -24.22 11.69 -28.98
CA GLY A 2 -23.24 10.80 -28.37
C GLY A 2 -23.31 10.93 -26.85
N LYS A 3 -22.72 9.97 -26.15
CA LYS A 3 -22.72 9.94 -24.69
C LYS A 3 -21.61 10.79 -24.09
N THR A 4 -21.77 11.15 -22.83
CA THR A 4 -20.69 11.75 -22.03
C THR A 4 -20.01 10.67 -21.19
N LEU A 5 -18.68 10.55 -21.29
CA LEU A 5 -17.88 9.70 -20.42
C LEU A 5 -17.41 10.49 -19.21
N ARG A 6 -17.92 10.16 -18.02
CA ARG A 6 -17.44 10.71 -16.75
C ARG A 6 -16.38 9.83 -16.13
N ILE A 7 -15.31 10.41 -15.64
CA ILE A 7 -14.13 9.70 -15.17
C ILE A 7 -13.79 10.12 -13.74
N CYS A 8 -13.65 9.12 -12.87
CA CYS A 8 -12.94 9.27 -11.60
C CYS A 8 -11.58 8.59 -11.68
N LEU A 9 -10.54 9.33 -11.33
CA LEU A 9 -9.16 8.89 -11.41
C LEU A 9 -8.70 8.37 -10.05
N ALA A 10 -8.17 7.15 -10.00
CA ALA A 10 -7.58 6.58 -8.80
C ALA A 10 -6.10 6.26 -9.04
N MET A 11 -5.24 6.69 -8.12
CA MET A 11 -3.80 6.55 -8.29
C MET A 11 -3.15 6.12 -6.99
N GLY A 12 -2.65 4.89 -6.98
CA GLY A 12 -1.63 4.50 -6.04
C GLY A 12 -0.25 4.89 -6.57
N GLY A 13 0.72 5.10 -5.69
CA GLY A 13 2.11 5.26 -6.09
C GLY A 13 3.04 4.39 -5.27
N GLY A 14 3.89 3.61 -5.95
CA GLY A 14 5.25 3.41 -5.45
C GLY A 14 6.03 4.70 -5.75
N VAL A 15 6.70 5.27 -4.76
CA VAL A 15 7.25 6.65 -4.78
C VAL A 15 8.05 6.99 -6.04
N SER A 16 8.80 6.04 -6.61
CA SER A 16 9.65 6.27 -7.80
C SER A 16 9.03 5.92 -9.15
N LEU A 17 7.83 5.34 -9.15
CA LEU A 17 7.09 4.99 -10.36
C LEU A 17 6.13 6.10 -10.78
N GLY A 18 6.28 7.31 -10.22
CA GLY A 18 5.62 8.51 -10.70
C GLY A 18 5.84 8.76 -12.20
N SER A 19 6.97 8.30 -12.77
CA SER A 19 7.21 8.34 -14.22
C SER A 19 6.24 7.46 -15.00
N PHE A 20 5.93 6.24 -14.51
CA PHE A 20 4.93 5.38 -15.12
C PHE A 20 3.53 5.98 -14.90
N SER A 21 3.18 6.22 -13.63
CA SER A 21 1.82 6.59 -13.27
C SER A 21 1.40 7.90 -13.93
N GLY A 22 2.27 8.90 -13.92
CA GLY A 22 2.00 10.20 -14.53
C GLY A 22 1.84 10.18 -16.04
N SER A 23 2.68 9.38 -16.71
CA SER A 23 2.63 9.19 -18.14
C SER A 23 1.39 8.42 -18.58
N ALA A 24 1.05 7.33 -17.88
CA ALA A 24 -0.15 6.54 -18.12
C ALA A 24 -1.43 7.36 -18.02
N LEU A 25 -1.55 8.18 -16.97
CA LEU A 25 -2.73 8.99 -16.71
C LEU A 25 -3.03 9.98 -17.84
N THR A 26 -2.00 10.75 -18.21
CA THR A 26 -2.12 11.76 -19.28
C THR A 26 -2.32 11.11 -20.64
N GLU A 27 -1.70 9.97 -20.89
CA GLU A 27 -1.92 9.19 -22.11
C GLU A 27 -3.35 8.66 -22.19
N ALA A 28 -3.90 8.16 -21.08
CA ALA A 28 -5.23 7.57 -21.04
C ALA A 28 -6.31 8.58 -21.41
N LEU A 29 -6.24 9.77 -20.83
CA LEU A 29 -7.18 10.85 -21.12
C LEU A 29 -7.05 11.33 -22.57
N LYS A 30 -5.83 11.43 -23.13
CA LYS A 30 -5.64 11.75 -24.55
C LYS A 30 -6.27 10.69 -25.45
N LEU A 31 -6.05 9.41 -25.15
CA LEU A 31 -6.63 8.31 -25.94
C LEU A 31 -8.16 8.28 -25.84
N LEU A 32 -8.74 8.53 -24.67
CA LEU A 32 -10.20 8.59 -24.50
C LEU A 32 -10.81 9.81 -25.20
N VAL A 33 -10.14 10.97 -25.18
CA VAL A 33 -10.60 12.18 -25.89
C VAL A 33 -10.57 11.98 -27.41
N ILE A 34 -9.52 11.38 -27.95
CA ILE A 34 -9.36 11.21 -29.41
C ILE A 34 -10.15 10.01 -29.94
N TYR A 35 -10.15 8.88 -29.21
CA TYR A 35 -10.59 7.59 -29.72
C TYR A 35 -11.61 6.86 -28.84
N GLY A 36 -12.10 7.50 -27.77
CA GLY A 36 -13.04 6.89 -26.84
C GLY A 36 -14.37 6.57 -27.50
N LYS A 37 -14.83 5.31 -27.34
CA LYS A 37 -16.11 4.83 -27.86
C LYS A 37 -17.08 4.45 -26.75
N ASP A 38 -18.35 4.81 -26.90
CA ASP A 38 -19.45 4.33 -26.07
C ASP A 38 -19.79 2.85 -26.36
N ASN A 39 -20.74 2.29 -25.61
CA ASN A 39 -21.09 0.87 -25.78
C ASN A 39 -21.69 0.56 -27.16
N ASP A 40 -22.25 1.57 -27.83
CA ASP A 40 -22.83 1.46 -29.16
C ASP A 40 -21.76 1.63 -30.26
N GLY A 41 -20.49 1.82 -29.89
CA GLY A 41 -19.36 2.01 -30.80
C GLY A 41 -19.27 3.42 -31.40
N LYS A 42 -20.06 4.38 -30.90
CA LYS A 42 -20.01 5.79 -31.31
C LYS A 42 -18.97 6.54 -30.49
N ASP A 43 -18.44 7.63 -31.05
CA ASP A 43 -17.53 8.50 -30.29
C ASP A 43 -18.27 9.14 -29.11
N TYR A 44 -17.59 9.28 -27.97
CA TYR A 44 -18.12 10.12 -26.90
C TYR A 44 -18.13 11.58 -27.35
N ASP A 45 -19.25 12.26 -27.07
CA ASP A 45 -19.38 13.70 -27.32
C ASP A 45 -18.48 14.48 -26.36
N ASN A 46 -18.42 14.04 -25.09
CA ASN A 46 -17.62 14.68 -24.05
C ASN A 46 -16.92 13.64 -23.18
N VAL A 47 -15.72 14.00 -22.72
CA VAL A 47 -14.99 13.29 -21.67
C VAL A 47 -14.81 14.26 -20.51
N ILE A 48 -15.27 13.88 -19.32
CA ILE A 48 -15.31 14.75 -18.14
C ILE A 48 -14.64 14.06 -16.96
N VAL A 49 -13.72 14.74 -16.29
CA VAL A 49 -13.12 14.33 -15.03
C VAL A 49 -13.79 15.09 -13.88
N ASP A 50 -14.44 14.38 -12.97
CA ASP A 50 -15.17 14.97 -11.82
C ASP A 50 -14.70 14.43 -10.46
N GLY A 51 -13.77 13.48 -10.46
CA GLY A 51 -13.21 12.87 -9.27
C GLY A 51 -11.76 12.46 -9.42
N MET A 52 -10.97 12.69 -8.38
CA MET A 52 -9.57 12.26 -8.28
C MET A 52 -9.29 11.71 -6.89
N SER A 53 -8.50 10.65 -6.79
CA SER A 53 -8.09 10.06 -5.53
C SER A 53 -6.65 9.59 -5.64
N GLY A 54 -5.77 10.11 -4.78
CA GLY A 54 -4.34 9.88 -4.86
C GLY A 54 -3.72 9.46 -3.53
N ALA A 55 -2.77 8.53 -3.61
CA ALA A 55 -1.80 8.24 -2.56
C ALA A 55 -0.38 8.29 -3.13
N SER A 56 0.60 8.50 -2.25
CA SER A 56 2.02 8.58 -2.62
C SER A 56 2.32 9.56 -3.77
N ALA A 57 3.28 9.22 -4.63
CA ALA A 57 3.59 9.94 -5.87
C ALA A 57 2.36 10.17 -6.77
N GLY A 58 1.32 9.35 -6.66
CA GLY A 58 0.07 9.49 -7.41
C GLY A 58 -0.68 10.78 -7.06
N ALA A 59 -0.69 11.21 -5.80
CA ALA A 59 -1.34 12.46 -5.40
C ALA A 59 -0.65 13.68 -6.03
N ILE A 60 0.69 13.66 -6.11
CA ILE A 60 1.47 14.73 -6.75
C ILE A 60 1.19 14.76 -8.27
N ALA A 61 1.20 13.60 -8.93
CA ALA A 61 0.88 13.48 -10.35
C ALA A 61 -0.53 14.01 -10.68
N LEU A 62 -1.52 13.64 -9.88
CA LEU A 62 -2.90 14.15 -10.00
C LEU A 62 -2.96 15.66 -9.79
N THR A 63 -2.21 16.22 -8.83
CA THR A 63 -2.19 17.67 -8.56
C THR A 63 -1.60 18.45 -9.75
N ILE A 64 -0.50 17.95 -10.36
CA ILE A 64 0.09 18.56 -11.56
C ILE A 64 -0.93 18.56 -12.71
N MET A 65 -1.56 17.41 -12.94
CA MET A 65 -2.54 17.28 -14.01
C MET A 65 -3.75 18.18 -13.77
N LEU A 66 -4.31 18.19 -12.55
CA LEU A 66 -5.43 19.05 -12.17
C LEU A 66 -5.13 20.52 -12.46
N LYS A 67 -3.92 20.99 -12.11
CA LYS A 67 -3.51 22.37 -12.35
C LYS A 67 -3.41 22.71 -13.84
N CYS A 68 -2.83 21.82 -14.65
CA CYS A 68 -2.82 21.98 -16.10
C CYS A 68 -4.23 21.95 -16.70
N LEU A 69 -5.14 21.13 -16.15
CA LEU A 69 -6.53 21.06 -16.59
C LEU A 69 -7.35 22.30 -16.17
N ILE A 70 -6.98 22.99 -15.09
CA ILE A 70 -7.58 24.28 -14.73
C ILE A 70 -7.10 25.37 -15.69
N ASP A 71 -5.79 25.51 -15.88
CA ASP A 71 -5.21 26.49 -16.80
C ASP A 71 -3.78 26.10 -17.17
N TYR A 72 -3.60 25.54 -18.36
CA TYR A 72 -2.28 25.12 -18.83
C TYR A 72 -1.42 26.32 -19.24
N HIS A 73 -1.99 27.47 -19.62
CA HIS A 73 -1.19 28.64 -20.01
C HIS A 73 -0.41 29.20 -18.82
N ALA A 74 -1.01 29.22 -17.63
CA ALA A 74 -0.33 29.59 -16.40
C ALA A 74 0.84 28.63 -16.06
N MET A 75 0.77 27.38 -16.53
CA MET A 75 1.78 26.34 -16.30
C MET A 75 2.90 26.35 -17.33
N MET A 76 2.69 26.87 -18.55
CA MET A 76 3.70 26.86 -19.62
C MET A 76 5.01 27.57 -19.23
N PRO A 77 5.00 28.79 -18.65
CA PRO A 77 6.23 29.47 -18.24
C PRO A 77 7.03 28.73 -17.17
N LEU A 78 6.37 27.90 -16.35
CA LEU A 78 7.01 27.09 -15.31
C LEU A 78 7.76 25.90 -15.91
N TYR A 79 7.31 25.40 -17.06
CA TYR A 79 8.01 24.37 -17.82
C TYR A 79 9.16 24.95 -18.64
N SER A 80 8.89 25.93 -19.49
CA SER A 80 9.89 26.59 -20.33
C SER A 80 9.37 27.94 -20.84
N LYS A 81 10.21 28.97 -20.80
CA LYS A 81 9.89 30.30 -21.36
C LYS A 81 9.76 30.31 -22.89
N ILE A 82 10.27 29.29 -23.57
CA ILE A 82 10.32 29.20 -25.04
C ILE A 82 9.23 28.27 -25.58
N LEU A 83 8.64 27.41 -24.74
CA LEU A 83 7.59 26.49 -25.19
C LEU A 83 6.36 27.29 -25.63
N THR A 84 5.94 27.08 -26.87
CA THR A 84 4.73 27.69 -27.44
C THR A 84 3.57 26.69 -27.50
N GLU A 85 2.37 27.19 -27.74
CA GLU A 85 1.20 26.33 -27.97
C GLU A 85 1.29 25.58 -29.29
N GLU A 86 1.93 26.18 -30.29
CA GLU A 86 2.21 25.56 -31.58
C GLU A 86 3.13 24.35 -31.43
N ASP A 87 4.12 24.43 -30.54
CA ASP A 87 5.00 23.28 -30.23
C ASP A 87 4.21 22.10 -29.64
N LEU A 88 3.30 22.40 -28.71
CA LEU A 88 2.42 21.38 -28.11
C LEU A 88 1.52 20.74 -29.18
N LEU A 89 0.88 21.58 -30.01
CA LEU A 89 0.00 21.11 -31.08
C LEU A 89 0.77 20.30 -32.12
N HIS A 90 1.94 20.75 -32.54
CA HIS A 90 2.79 20.02 -33.48
C HIS A 90 3.16 18.63 -32.94
N GLU A 91 3.52 18.53 -31.66
CA GLU A 91 3.82 17.23 -31.04
C GLU A 91 2.60 16.30 -30.99
N ILE A 92 1.41 16.85 -30.73
CA ILE A 92 0.13 16.10 -30.74
C ILE A 92 -0.15 15.59 -32.16
N ILE A 93 -0.09 16.46 -33.18
CA ILE A 93 -0.33 16.11 -34.58
C ILE A 93 0.65 15.04 -35.05
N LYS A 94 1.93 15.20 -34.74
CA LYS A 94 2.96 14.22 -35.04
C LYS A 94 2.70 12.86 -34.40
N THR A 95 2.37 12.86 -33.10
CA THR A 95 2.26 11.62 -32.32
C THR A 95 0.97 10.85 -32.63
N TYR A 96 -0.19 11.52 -32.60
CA TYR A 96 -1.50 10.86 -32.70
C TYR A 96 -2.05 10.82 -34.13
N PHE A 97 -1.61 11.73 -34.99
CA PHE A 97 -2.12 11.84 -36.36
C PHE A 97 -1.05 11.54 -37.42
N ASN A 98 0.18 11.15 -37.03
CA ASN A 98 1.30 10.86 -37.94
C ASN A 98 1.60 12.03 -38.90
N ASP A 99 1.59 13.26 -38.38
CA ASP A 99 1.78 14.50 -39.16
C ASP A 99 0.66 14.77 -40.21
N ASP A 100 -0.45 14.01 -40.17
CA ASP A 100 -1.61 14.20 -41.06
C ASP A 100 -2.53 15.33 -40.55
N GLN A 101 -2.32 16.52 -41.09
CA GLN A 101 -3.12 17.72 -40.76
C GLN A 101 -4.61 17.55 -41.08
N GLN A 102 -4.98 16.83 -42.15
CA GLN A 102 -6.37 16.64 -42.52
C GLN A 102 -7.11 15.75 -41.52
N LYS A 103 -6.43 14.72 -40.98
CA LYS A 103 -6.97 13.92 -39.87
C LYS A 103 -7.05 14.73 -38.59
N ALA A 104 -6.03 15.53 -38.28
CA ALA A 104 -5.99 16.34 -37.07
C ALA A 104 -7.12 17.39 -37.05
N GLU A 105 -7.42 18.04 -38.17
CA GLU A 105 -8.45 19.09 -38.26
C GLU A 105 -9.85 18.58 -37.86
N LYS A 106 -10.11 17.27 -37.99
CA LYS A 106 -11.36 16.65 -37.52
C LYS A 106 -11.53 16.65 -35.99
N HIS A 107 -10.47 16.94 -35.24
CA HIS A 107 -10.43 16.96 -33.78
C HIS A 107 -10.04 18.35 -33.25
N LYS A 108 -10.21 19.40 -34.05
CA LYS A 108 -9.82 20.78 -33.69
C LYS A 108 -10.50 21.29 -32.44
N ASP A 109 -11.76 20.91 -32.24
CA ASP A 109 -12.56 21.17 -31.05
C ASP A 109 -11.92 20.61 -29.77
N LYS A 110 -11.04 19.60 -29.89
CA LYS A 110 -10.37 18.93 -28.78
C LYS A 110 -8.94 19.43 -28.53
N PHE A 111 -8.40 20.31 -29.37
CA PHE A 111 -6.99 20.72 -29.31
C PHE A 111 -6.60 21.43 -28.01
N GLU A 112 -7.46 22.26 -27.43
CA GLU A 112 -7.19 22.91 -26.15
C GLU A 112 -7.02 21.89 -25.01
N THR A 113 -7.92 20.91 -24.96
CA THR A 113 -7.84 19.80 -24.01
C THR A 113 -6.59 18.94 -24.23
N LEU A 114 -6.25 18.64 -25.49
CA LEU A 114 -5.05 17.86 -25.80
C LEU A 114 -3.76 18.62 -25.46
N LYS A 115 -3.71 19.94 -25.67
CA LYS A 115 -2.58 20.80 -25.26
C LYS A 115 -2.39 20.79 -23.75
N ALA A 116 -3.48 20.92 -22.98
CA ALA A 116 -3.43 20.86 -21.52
C ALA A 116 -2.87 19.50 -21.02
N LEU A 117 -3.36 18.39 -21.58
CA LEU A 117 -2.88 17.04 -21.26
C LEU A 117 -1.42 16.82 -21.70
N GLN A 118 -1.02 17.35 -22.86
CA GLN A 118 0.35 17.24 -23.36
C GLN A 118 1.32 18.04 -22.48
N LEU A 119 0.95 19.24 -22.04
CA LEU A 119 1.75 20.00 -21.09
C LEU A 119 1.86 19.28 -19.75
N ALA A 120 0.76 18.73 -19.23
CA ALA A 120 0.80 17.90 -18.02
C ALA A 120 1.79 16.72 -18.19
N GLN A 121 1.75 16.02 -19.32
CA GLN A 121 2.67 14.91 -19.60
C GLN A 121 4.13 15.38 -19.65
N LYS A 122 4.43 16.54 -20.24
CA LYS A 122 5.77 17.16 -20.26
C LYS A 122 6.28 17.56 -18.87
N ILE A 123 5.43 18.18 -18.05
CA ILE A 123 5.80 18.56 -16.67
C ILE A 123 6.05 17.30 -15.84
N GLN A 124 5.23 16.27 -16.02
CA GLN A 124 5.44 15.00 -15.34
C GLN A 124 6.72 14.28 -15.81
N TYR A 125 7.07 14.35 -17.10
CA TYR A 125 8.38 13.89 -17.57
C TYR A 125 9.52 14.67 -16.89
N LYS A 126 9.44 16.00 -16.91
CA LYS A 126 10.45 16.87 -16.30
C LYS A 126 10.64 16.54 -14.82
N LEU A 127 9.54 16.45 -14.07
CA LEU A 127 9.57 16.15 -12.64
C LEU A 127 10.09 14.74 -12.38
N TRP A 128 9.41 13.72 -12.90
CA TRP A 128 9.66 12.33 -12.50
C TRP A 128 10.88 11.70 -13.19
N VAL A 129 11.23 12.12 -14.40
CA VAL A 129 12.34 11.52 -15.15
C VAL A 129 13.64 12.28 -14.91
N GLU A 130 13.61 13.62 -15.03
CA GLU A 130 14.81 14.46 -15.01
C GLU A 130 15.16 15.00 -13.61
N GLU A 131 14.18 15.49 -12.86
CA GLU A 131 14.43 16.20 -11.60
C GLU A 131 14.49 15.28 -10.38
N VAL A 132 13.55 14.36 -10.22
CA VAL A 132 13.52 13.45 -9.05
C VAL A 132 14.43 12.25 -9.29
N ASN A 133 15.61 12.24 -8.67
CA ASN A 133 16.55 11.11 -8.70
C ASN A 133 17.23 10.91 -7.35
N ALA A 134 17.76 9.71 -7.13
CA ALA A 134 18.29 9.30 -5.83
C ALA A 134 19.40 10.25 -5.34
N ILE A 135 20.36 10.63 -6.19
CA ILE A 135 21.47 11.51 -5.82
C ILE A 135 20.95 12.87 -5.33
N LYS A 136 20.05 13.51 -6.10
CA LYS A 136 19.46 14.79 -5.69
C LYS A 136 18.60 14.66 -4.44
N LEU A 137 17.92 13.52 -4.25
CA LEU A 137 17.12 13.23 -3.05
C LEU A 137 17.99 13.00 -1.82
N TYR A 138 19.25 12.55 -1.94
CA TYR A 138 20.16 12.54 -0.80
C TYR A 138 20.70 13.93 -0.46
N GLY A 139 20.77 14.85 -1.44
CA GLY A 139 21.27 16.21 -1.25
C GLY A 139 22.69 16.22 -0.69
N ASP A 140 22.97 17.12 0.25
CA ASP A 140 24.29 17.24 0.89
C ASP A 140 24.60 16.09 1.86
N ARG A 141 23.61 15.23 2.16
CA ARG A 141 23.72 14.16 3.18
C ARG A 141 24.61 12.99 2.75
N ILE A 142 25.04 12.96 1.48
CA ILE A 142 25.99 11.98 0.95
C ILE A 142 27.43 12.47 0.92
N ASP A 143 27.68 13.75 1.25
CA ASP A 143 29.05 14.23 1.43
C ASP A 143 29.68 13.51 2.63
N LYS A 144 30.87 12.95 2.43
CA LYS A 144 31.65 12.30 3.50
C LYS A 144 31.99 13.28 4.63
N ASN A 145 32.01 14.57 4.33
CA ASN A 145 32.25 15.65 5.29
C ASN A 145 30.98 16.15 5.97
N PHE A 146 29.80 15.65 5.58
CA PHE A 146 28.53 16.04 6.17
C PHE A 146 28.52 15.70 7.66
N LYS A 147 28.54 16.75 8.49
CA LYS A 147 28.40 16.62 9.94
C LYS A 147 26.92 16.66 10.27
N THR A 148 26.42 15.51 10.68
CA THR A 148 25.07 15.35 11.19
C THR A 148 24.84 16.27 12.37
N GLN A 149 23.74 17.02 12.35
CA GLN A 149 23.42 17.96 13.41
C GLN A 149 22.75 17.24 14.59
N PRO A 150 22.94 17.71 15.85
CA PRO A 150 22.11 17.28 16.96
C PRO A 150 20.64 17.56 16.61
N ASN A 151 19.77 16.56 16.71
CA ASN A 151 18.34 16.62 16.35
C ASN A 151 18.01 16.60 14.85
N GLU A 152 18.97 16.28 13.99
CA GLU A 152 18.67 15.98 12.59
C GLU A 152 17.75 14.75 12.49
N SER A 153 16.81 14.78 11.54
CA SER A 153 15.85 13.70 11.37
C SER A 153 16.52 12.36 11.03
N PHE A 154 15.81 11.27 11.33
CA PHE A 154 16.24 9.92 10.98
C PHE A 154 16.06 9.59 9.48
N SER A 155 15.61 10.54 8.65
CA SER A 155 15.30 10.20 7.25
C SER A 155 16.55 9.90 6.42
N LEU A 156 16.40 8.93 5.51
CA LEU A 156 17.45 8.55 4.55
C LEU A 156 17.62 9.62 3.48
N LEU A 157 16.52 10.14 2.95
CA LEU A 157 16.45 11.13 1.90
C LEU A 157 16.09 12.50 2.49
N ASP A 158 16.59 13.52 1.82
CA ASP A 158 16.21 14.91 2.03
C ASP A 158 14.93 15.22 1.25
N ARG A 159 13.92 15.73 1.98
CA ARG A 159 12.65 16.14 1.39
C ARG A 159 12.74 17.49 0.67
N LYS A 160 13.81 18.27 0.90
CA LYS A 160 13.97 19.63 0.35
C LYS A 160 13.82 19.69 -1.16
N LEU A 161 14.37 18.73 -1.90
CA LEU A 161 14.18 18.66 -3.36
C LEU A 161 12.69 18.62 -3.73
N LEU A 162 11.91 17.78 -3.05
CA LEU A 162 10.48 17.65 -3.31
C LEU A 162 9.72 18.92 -2.92
N GLU A 163 10.11 19.57 -1.82
CA GLU A 163 9.54 20.87 -1.42
C GLU A 163 9.84 21.96 -2.45
N ASP A 164 11.08 22.06 -2.94
CA ASP A 164 11.50 23.05 -3.93
C ASP A 164 10.77 22.84 -5.27
N LEU A 165 10.65 21.58 -5.71
CA LEU A 165 9.90 21.23 -6.92
C LEU A 165 8.41 21.52 -6.76
N THR A 166 7.85 21.25 -5.58
CA THR A 166 6.45 21.54 -5.25
C THR A 166 6.19 23.05 -5.23
N LYS A 167 7.07 23.83 -4.59
CA LYS A 167 7.03 25.31 -4.60
C LYS A 167 7.07 25.83 -6.04
N LYS A 168 7.95 25.27 -6.88
CA LYS A 168 8.12 25.67 -8.28
C LYS A 168 6.89 25.36 -9.16
N TYR A 169 6.41 24.12 -9.14
CA TYR A 169 5.39 23.66 -10.09
C TYR A 169 3.96 23.80 -9.55
N LEU A 170 3.75 23.62 -8.25
CA LEU A 170 2.42 23.46 -7.68
C LEU A 170 1.93 24.70 -6.91
N MET A 171 2.79 25.43 -6.20
CA MET A 171 2.35 26.56 -5.37
C MET A 171 2.12 27.88 -6.13
N THR A 172 2.73 28.08 -7.30
CA THR A 172 2.50 29.30 -8.10
C THR A 172 1.06 29.37 -8.59
N SER A 173 0.27 30.34 -8.14
CA SER A 173 -1.10 30.58 -8.60
C SER A 173 -1.25 31.86 -9.44
N GLN A 174 -0.14 32.54 -9.73
CA GLN A 174 -0.15 33.82 -10.43
C GLN A 174 -0.68 33.64 -11.86
N GLY A 175 -1.78 34.34 -12.17
CA GLY A 175 -2.36 34.37 -13.51
C GLY A 175 -3.25 33.18 -13.88
N VAL A 176 -3.66 32.35 -12.92
CA VAL A 176 -4.60 31.24 -13.18
C VAL A 176 -5.99 31.78 -13.55
N ASP A 177 -6.50 31.37 -14.71
CA ASP A 177 -7.83 31.70 -15.21
C ASP A 177 -8.74 30.46 -15.27
N ILE A 178 -9.63 30.33 -14.28
CA ILE A 178 -10.56 29.19 -14.12
C ILE A 178 -11.54 29.07 -15.31
N SER A 179 -11.76 30.14 -16.08
CA SER A 179 -12.63 30.08 -17.25
C SER A 179 -12.05 29.23 -18.39
N ARG A 180 -10.73 29.02 -18.41
CA ARG A 180 -10.00 28.24 -19.43
C ARG A 180 -9.92 26.75 -19.15
N ARG A 181 -10.58 26.28 -18.10
CA ARG A 181 -10.58 24.87 -17.67
C ARG A 181 -10.91 23.92 -18.82
N GLN A 182 -10.21 22.80 -18.85
CA GLN A 182 -10.31 21.74 -19.85
C GLN A 182 -10.62 20.42 -19.17
N LEU A 183 -11.48 19.60 -19.76
CA LEU A 183 -11.82 18.24 -19.34
C LEU A 183 -12.45 18.09 -17.93
N LEU A 184 -12.37 19.08 -17.04
CA LEU A 184 -12.95 19.05 -15.70
C LEU A 184 -14.46 19.28 -15.75
N ASP A 185 -15.22 18.68 -14.82
CA ASP A 185 -16.64 18.99 -14.70
C ASP A 185 -16.83 20.49 -14.45
N PRO A 186 -17.72 21.15 -15.22
CA PRO A 186 -17.83 22.60 -15.21
C PRO A 186 -18.37 23.15 -13.89
N LYS A 187 -18.94 22.28 -13.04
CA LYS A 187 -19.57 22.65 -11.76
C LYS A 187 -18.68 22.31 -10.58
N ARG A 188 -18.22 21.05 -10.49
CA ARG A 188 -17.51 20.55 -9.30
C ARG A 188 -16.56 19.40 -9.59
N VAL A 189 -15.37 19.43 -8.99
CA VAL A 189 -14.41 18.32 -8.97
C VAL A 189 -14.01 18.01 -7.53
N ILE A 190 -14.02 16.72 -7.15
CA ILE A 190 -13.59 16.28 -5.81
C ILE A 190 -12.23 15.61 -5.92
N PHE A 191 -11.29 16.04 -5.08
CA PHE A 191 -9.96 15.46 -4.97
C PHE A 191 -9.70 14.94 -3.55
N ALA A 192 -9.42 13.64 -3.42
CA ALA A 192 -9.10 13.02 -2.15
C ALA A 192 -7.61 12.67 -2.05
N CYS A 193 -6.98 13.12 -0.97
CA CYS A 193 -5.59 12.82 -0.60
C CYS A 193 -5.57 11.84 0.57
N SER A 194 -4.95 10.69 0.36
CA SER A 194 -4.87 9.66 1.38
C SER A 194 -3.61 9.80 2.22
N LEU A 195 -3.80 10.04 3.52
CA LEU A 195 -2.75 10.42 4.47
C LEU A 195 -2.67 9.40 5.61
N THR A 196 -1.49 9.28 6.21
CA THR A 196 -1.34 8.56 7.48
C THR A 196 -0.75 9.47 8.55
N ASN A 197 -1.45 9.65 9.66
CA ASN A 197 -0.96 10.41 10.81
C ASN A 197 -0.01 9.56 11.67
N LEU A 198 1.15 10.08 12.04
CA LEU A 198 2.09 9.41 12.96
C LEU A 198 1.69 9.54 14.43
N LEU A 199 0.94 10.60 14.77
CA LEU A 199 0.44 10.79 16.11
C LEU A 199 -1.01 10.29 16.15
N PRO A 200 -1.31 9.19 16.85
CA PRO A 200 -2.68 8.71 16.94
C PRO A 200 -3.57 9.80 17.55
N ILE A 201 -4.67 10.10 16.87
CA ILE A 201 -5.68 11.01 17.40
C ILE A 201 -6.42 10.30 18.54
N GLU A 202 -6.41 10.88 19.74
CA GLU A 202 -7.22 10.39 20.85
C GLU A 202 -8.72 10.60 20.53
N PHE A 203 -9.37 9.57 19.98
CA PHE A 203 -10.82 9.62 19.77
C PHE A 203 -11.56 9.60 21.11
N ASN A 204 -12.62 10.40 21.18
CA ASN A 204 -13.49 10.50 22.34
C ASN A 204 -13.98 9.10 22.76
N LEU A 205 -13.61 8.65 23.96
CA LEU A 205 -14.18 7.45 24.57
C LEU A 205 -15.67 7.75 24.75
N SER A 206 -16.54 6.99 24.08
CA SER A 206 -17.97 7.17 24.28
C SER A 206 -18.26 7.13 25.79
N LYS A 207 -19.18 7.97 26.28
CA LYS A 207 -19.63 7.95 27.69
C LYS A 207 -20.12 6.58 28.17
N ASN A 208 -20.25 5.60 27.27
CA ASN A 208 -20.70 4.24 27.53
C ASN A 208 -19.57 3.19 27.59
N ASP A 209 -18.30 3.57 27.34
CA ASP A 209 -17.17 2.65 27.55
C ASP A 209 -16.92 2.54 29.07
N THR A 210 -17.20 1.39 29.65
CA THR A 210 -17.02 1.11 31.07
C THR A 210 -15.59 1.40 31.53
N MET A 211 -15.45 1.99 32.72
CA MET A 211 -14.24 2.64 33.25
C MET A 211 -13.05 1.71 33.57
N ASP A 212 -13.11 0.43 33.21
CA ASP A 212 -12.22 -0.60 33.81
C ASP A 212 -10.91 -0.87 33.04
N THR A 213 -10.63 -0.10 31.99
CA THR A 213 -9.41 -0.26 31.17
C THR A 213 -8.63 1.04 31.11
N ASP A 214 -7.33 0.98 31.43
CA ASP A 214 -6.39 2.11 31.50
C ASP A 214 -6.47 2.92 30.19
N LYS A 215 -6.65 4.25 30.30
CA LYS A 215 -6.74 5.17 29.16
C LYS A 215 -5.52 5.01 28.24
N LEU A 216 -4.35 4.75 28.83
CA LEU A 216 -3.11 4.50 28.10
C LEU A 216 -3.16 3.19 27.30
N GLU A 217 -3.67 2.10 27.89
CA GLU A 217 -3.78 0.81 27.20
C GLU A 217 -4.77 0.87 26.03
N LYS A 218 -5.92 1.54 26.23
CA LYS A 218 -6.89 1.80 25.15
C LYS A 218 -6.29 2.66 24.05
N ASN A 219 -5.56 3.72 24.40
CA ASN A 219 -4.89 4.58 23.43
C ASN A 219 -3.79 3.84 22.67
N VAL A 220 -3.03 2.95 23.32
CA VAL A 220 -2.00 2.10 22.68
C VAL A 220 -2.63 1.05 21.77
N LEU A 221 -3.69 0.36 22.21
CA LEU A 221 -4.42 -0.63 21.40
C LEU A 221 -5.10 0.02 20.18
N ARG A 222 -5.57 1.26 20.34
CA ARG A 222 -6.15 2.05 19.25
C ARG A 222 -5.05 2.64 18.35
N SER A 223 -3.91 3.07 18.89
CA SER A 223 -2.75 3.53 18.10
C SER A 223 -2.00 2.43 17.35
N VAL A 224 -2.44 1.18 17.46
CA VAL A 224 -1.94 0.08 16.60
C VAL A 224 -2.99 -0.37 15.59
N GLY A 225 -4.21 0.20 15.64
CA GLY A 225 -5.28 -0.06 14.67
C GLY A 225 -5.16 0.85 13.46
N SER A 226 -5.13 0.27 12.25
CA SER A 226 -5.01 1.02 10.99
C SER A 226 -6.02 2.16 10.85
N LYS A 227 -7.24 1.99 11.37
CA LYS A 227 -8.32 2.98 11.31
C LYS A 227 -7.96 4.33 11.94
N ASN A 228 -7.11 4.36 12.96
CA ASN A 228 -6.77 5.59 13.68
C ASN A 228 -5.56 6.33 13.08
N HIS A 229 -4.93 5.71 12.09
CA HIS A 229 -3.83 6.29 11.34
C HIS A 229 -4.25 6.66 9.93
N SER A 230 -5.19 5.90 9.32
CA SER A 230 -5.76 6.18 8.01
C SER A 230 -6.61 7.45 8.06
N GLU A 231 -6.12 8.52 7.45
CA GLU A 231 -6.84 9.77 7.30
C GLU A 231 -7.06 10.10 5.83
N LEU A 232 -8.14 10.83 5.56
CA LEU A 232 -8.44 11.35 4.24
C LEU A 232 -8.61 12.86 4.36
N ARG A 233 -7.96 13.59 3.45
CA ARG A 233 -8.29 15.00 3.22
C ARG A 233 -9.03 15.09 1.89
N VAL A 234 -10.22 15.67 1.94
CA VAL A 234 -11.06 15.86 0.76
C VAL A 234 -11.09 17.34 0.41
N ILE A 235 -10.80 17.62 -0.85
CA ILE A 235 -10.72 18.94 -1.45
C ILE A 235 -11.86 19.04 -2.48
N ASP A 236 -12.76 19.97 -2.28
CA ASP A 236 -13.94 20.22 -3.11
C ASP A 236 -13.71 21.48 -3.96
N PHE A 237 -13.37 21.29 -5.24
CA PHE A 237 -13.25 22.37 -6.21
C PHE A 237 -14.64 22.72 -6.73
N VAL A 238 -15.15 23.89 -6.36
CA VAL A 238 -16.46 24.39 -6.76
C VAL A 238 -16.26 25.52 -7.76
N PHE A 239 -16.56 25.23 -9.03
CA PHE A 239 -16.40 26.17 -10.14
C PHE A 239 -17.68 26.96 -10.43
N ASP A 240 -18.84 26.41 -10.06
CA ASP A 240 -20.15 27.04 -10.17
C ASP A 240 -20.64 27.46 -8.77
N ASP A 241 -20.76 28.76 -8.54
CA ASP A 241 -21.15 29.30 -7.23
C ASP A 241 -22.56 28.85 -6.79
N THR A 242 -23.42 28.43 -7.73
CA THR A 242 -24.74 27.86 -7.37
C THR A 242 -24.61 26.54 -6.59
N GLU A 243 -23.51 25.81 -6.79
CA GLU A 243 -23.22 24.56 -6.08
C GLU A 243 -22.68 24.81 -4.66
N LEU A 244 -22.19 26.01 -4.34
CA LEU A 244 -21.72 26.36 -2.98
C LEU A 244 -22.83 26.21 -1.94
N THR A 245 -24.07 26.54 -2.33
CA THR A 245 -25.25 26.44 -1.46
C THR A 245 -25.75 25.01 -1.24
N LYS A 246 -25.34 24.03 -2.07
CA LYS A 246 -25.69 22.63 -1.82
C LYS A 246 -24.92 22.15 -0.59
N LYS A 247 -25.63 21.50 0.34
CA LYS A 247 -25.02 20.90 1.53
C LYS A 247 -24.00 19.84 1.14
N THR A 248 -22.74 20.23 1.03
CA THR A 248 -21.61 19.31 1.00
C THR A 248 -21.19 18.94 2.41
N ASP A 249 -20.31 17.95 2.53
CA ASP A 249 -19.76 17.55 3.79
C ASP A 249 -18.96 18.71 4.41
N SER A 250 -19.37 19.14 5.60
CA SER A 250 -18.70 20.23 6.32
C SER A 250 -17.23 19.95 6.60
N ARG A 251 -16.76 18.70 6.56
CA ARG A 251 -15.37 18.33 6.79
C ARG A 251 -14.46 18.55 5.57
N TRP A 252 -15.02 18.86 4.41
CA TRP A 252 -14.23 19.05 3.20
C TRP A 252 -13.68 20.47 3.12
N LEU A 253 -12.46 20.59 2.60
CA LEU A 253 -11.90 21.89 2.27
C LEU A 253 -12.47 22.35 0.94
N LYS A 254 -13.05 23.55 0.88
CA LYS A 254 -13.68 24.07 -0.33
C LYS A 254 -12.76 25.05 -1.04
N PHE A 255 -12.66 24.91 -2.34
CA PHE A 255 -11.85 25.74 -3.21
C PHE A 255 -12.77 26.33 -4.26
N CYS A 256 -13.06 27.62 -4.16
CA CYS A 256 -14.04 28.28 -5.04
C CYS A 256 -13.50 29.62 -5.54
N LYS A 257 -14.30 30.33 -6.35
CA LYS A 257 -13.93 31.65 -6.86
C LYS A 257 -14.05 32.72 -5.76
N SER A 258 -15.11 32.64 -4.96
CA SER A 258 -15.50 33.63 -3.98
C SER A 258 -15.65 32.99 -2.59
N PRO A 259 -14.55 32.71 -1.86
CA PRO A 259 -14.61 32.10 -0.54
C PRO A 259 -15.26 33.04 0.48
N GLU A 260 -15.96 32.49 1.47
CA GLU A 260 -16.49 33.27 2.59
C GLU A 260 -15.35 33.77 3.49
N ALA A 261 -15.28 35.09 3.73
CA ALA A 261 -14.15 35.72 4.42
C ALA A 261 -13.87 35.21 5.85
N ASN A 262 -14.85 34.56 6.50
CA ASN A 262 -14.72 34.06 7.88
C ASN A 262 -14.61 32.53 7.97
N ASP A 263 -14.60 31.81 6.85
CA ASP A 263 -14.49 30.35 6.86
C ASP A 263 -13.05 29.91 6.56
N SER A 264 -12.35 29.46 7.60
CA SER A 264 -10.96 28.97 7.50
C SER A 264 -10.77 27.73 6.63
N THR A 265 -11.86 27.09 6.18
CA THR A 265 -11.84 25.91 5.31
C THR A 265 -12.21 26.21 3.86
N GLN A 266 -12.47 27.49 3.53
CA GLN A 266 -12.72 27.95 2.17
C GLN A 266 -11.53 28.75 1.65
N PHE A 267 -11.08 28.40 0.44
CA PHE A 267 -9.94 29.02 -0.21
C PHE A 267 -10.33 29.52 -1.60
N SER A 268 -9.72 30.62 -2.05
CA SER A 268 -9.84 30.98 -3.47
C SER A 268 -8.92 30.10 -4.30
N ILE A 269 -9.41 29.54 -5.40
CA ILE A 269 -8.59 28.71 -6.32
C ILE A 269 -7.38 29.50 -6.87
N THR A 270 -7.46 30.83 -6.92
CA THR A 270 -6.37 31.69 -7.40
C THR A 270 -5.34 32.03 -6.33
N ASP A 271 -5.57 31.65 -5.07
CA ASP A 271 -4.69 32.01 -3.96
C ASP A 271 -3.51 31.05 -3.82
N ARG A 272 -2.37 31.61 -3.43
CA ARG A 272 -1.17 30.83 -3.15
C ARG A 272 -1.36 29.89 -1.96
N GLU A 273 -2.08 30.32 -0.91
CA GLU A 273 -2.35 29.48 0.27
C GLU A 273 -3.19 28.25 -0.08
N ALA A 274 -4.14 28.41 -0.99
CA ALA A 274 -4.94 27.32 -1.50
C ALA A 274 -4.04 26.23 -2.10
N TRP A 275 -3.20 26.62 -3.05
CA TRP A 275 -2.26 25.69 -3.68
C TRP A 275 -1.17 25.18 -2.74
N ALA A 276 -0.76 25.96 -1.75
CA ALA A 276 0.14 25.49 -0.68
C ALA A 276 -0.50 24.34 0.10
N THR A 277 -1.78 24.46 0.46
CA THR A 277 -2.55 23.44 1.18
C THR A 277 -2.70 22.15 0.38
N ILE A 278 -3.09 22.27 -0.90
CA ILE A 278 -3.22 21.11 -1.83
C ILE A 278 -1.86 20.42 -1.99
N SER A 279 -0.82 21.22 -2.25
CA SER A 279 0.54 20.76 -2.48
C SER A 279 1.14 20.05 -1.28
N ALA A 280 1.00 20.63 -0.08
CA ALA A 280 1.46 20.03 1.16
C ALA A 280 0.73 18.70 1.42
N SER A 281 -0.59 18.65 1.17
CA SER A 281 -1.37 17.41 1.29
C SER A 281 -0.88 16.33 0.33
N ALA A 282 -0.66 16.67 -0.94
CA ALA A 282 -0.10 15.74 -1.93
C ALA A 282 1.31 15.27 -1.58
N LEU A 283 2.16 16.15 -1.02
CA LEU A 283 3.49 15.79 -0.54
C LEU A 283 3.42 14.88 0.70
N GLY A 284 2.50 15.15 1.63
CA GLY A 284 2.22 14.31 2.79
C GLY A 284 1.81 12.91 2.41
N CYS A 285 1.02 12.77 1.34
CA CYS A 285 0.68 11.47 0.76
C CYS A 285 1.92 10.69 0.31
N GLY A 286 3.04 11.33 -0.05
CA GLY A 286 4.28 10.70 -0.57
C GLY A 286 5.43 10.58 0.42
N ALA A 287 5.27 11.00 1.67
CA ALA A 287 6.33 10.93 2.67
C ALA A 287 6.48 9.50 3.23
N PHE A 288 7.09 8.63 2.43
CA PHE A 288 7.36 7.25 2.80
C PHE A 288 8.19 7.16 4.09
N PRO A 289 7.78 6.37 5.11
CA PRO A 289 8.49 6.26 6.37
C PRO A 289 9.95 5.86 6.16
N ILE A 290 10.85 6.38 7.00
CA ILE A 290 12.30 6.13 6.94
C ILE A 290 12.97 6.78 5.72
N ALA A 291 12.36 6.80 4.54
CA ALA A 291 12.90 7.50 3.38
C ALA A 291 12.80 9.01 3.55
N PHE A 292 11.61 9.54 3.83
CA PHE A 292 11.39 10.97 4.01
C PHE A 292 11.00 11.32 5.44
N GLU A 293 11.27 12.58 5.80
CA GLU A 293 10.73 13.18 7.01
C GLU A 293 9.21 13.32 6.88
N PRO A 294 8.44 13.14 7.98
CA PRO A 294 7.02 13.42 7.97
C PRO A 294 6.73 14.85 7.53
N VAL A 295 5.67 15.03 6.75
CA VAL A 295 5.18 16.35 6.35
C VAL A 295 4.25 16.85 7.43
N VAL A 296 4.57 18.00 8.00
CA VAL A 296 3.68 18.66 8.95
C VAL A 296 2.57 19.34 8.16
N LEU A 297 1.33 18.90 8.35
CA LEU A 297 0.16 19.50 7.70
C LEU A 297 -0.67 20.23 8.74
N LYS A 298 -1.00 21.49 8.44
CA LYS A 298 -2.07 22.21 9.12
C LYS A 298 -3.39 21.53 8.80
N ARG A 299 -4.06 20.99 9.81
CA ARG A 299 -5.40 20.42 9.73
C ARG A 299 -6.39 21.28 10.47
N PHE A 300 -7.60 21.41 9.97
CA PHE A 300 -8.65 22.20 10.59
C PHE A 300 -9.54 21.33 11.46
N LYS A 301 -10.00 21.86 12.60
CA LYS A 301 -10.94 21.21 13.51
C LYS A 301 -12.19 20.70 12.78
N GLN A 302 -12.66 21.50 11.84
CA GLN A 302 -13.79 21.19 10.99
C GLN A 302 -13.59 19.92 10.13
N GLU A 303 -12.37 19.60 9.70
CA GLU A 303 -12.08 18.35 8.94
C GLU A 303 -12.37 17.09 9.76
N PHE A 304 -12.32 17.16 11.09
CA PHE A 304 -12.57 16.03 11.99
C PHE A 304 -13.99 16.01 12.56
N GLY A 305 -14.71 17.13 12.53
CA GLY A 305 -16.04 17.23 13.13
C GLY A 305 -16.04 16.82 14.61
N ASP A 306 -16.93 15.87 14.96
CA ASP A 306 -17.06 15.34 16.33
C ASP A 306 -15.82 14.53 16.79
N GLU A 307 -14.93 14.17 15.86
CA GLU A 307 -13.73 13.36 16.13
C GLU A 307 -12.49 14.21 16.47
N TRP A 308 -12.62 15.53 16.59
CA TRP A 308 -11.51 16.40 17.00
C TRP A 308 -10.98 16.02 18.40
N PRO A 309 -9.67 15.76 18.55
CA PRO A 309 -9.11 15.31 19.82
C PRO A 309 -9.33 16.31 20.97
N LEU A 310 -9.88 15.82 22.09
CA LEU A 310 -10.23 16.65 23.26
C LEU A 310 -9.02 17.31 23.93
N SER A 311 -7.87 16.63 23.91
CA SER A 311 -6.61 17.13 24.45
C SER A 311 -6.20 18.47 23.83
N PHE A 312 -6.63 18.78 22.61
CA PHE A 312 -6.38 20.10 22.01
C PHE A 312 -7.29 21.20 22.54
N ASN A 313 -8.52 20.88 22.97
CA ASN A 313 -9.36 21.86 23.68
C ASN A 313 -8.79 22.17 25.07
N GLU A 314 -8.16 21.18 25.72
CA GLU A 314 -7.44 21.38 26.99
C GLU A 314 -6.21 22.28 26.78
N ILE A 315 -5.40 22.01 25.75
CA ILE A 315 -4.25 22.86 25.35
C ILE A 315 -4.71 24.30 25.07
N GLU A 316 -5.83 24.50 24.38
CA GLU A 316 -6.39 25.84 24.14
C GLU A 316 -6.68 26.58 25.45
N THR A 317 -7.27 25.87 26.41
CA THR A 317 -7.61 26.42 27.72
C THR A 317 -6.34 26.76 28.52
N ASP A 318 -5.34 25.89 28.49
CA ASP A 318 -4.08 26.06 29.18
C ASP A 318 -3.26 27.22 28.61
N VAL A 319 -3.17 27.34 27.28
CA VAL A 319 -2.45 28.43 26.61
C VAL A 319 -3.16 29.78 26.87
N LYS A 320 -4.50 29.84 26.77
CA LYS A 320 -5.27 31.04 27.13
C LYS A 320 -5.05 31.44 28.59
N THR A 321 -5.01 30.47 29.49
CA THR A 321 -4.74 30.69 30.92
C THR A 321 -3.33 31.23 31.14
N TYR A 322 -2.33 30.67 30.43
CA TYR A 322 -0.94 31.13 30.48
C TYR A 322 -0.78 32.54 29.92
N GLN A 323 -1.39 32.85 28.77
CA GLN A 323 -1.38 34.19 28.16
C GLN A 323 -2.03 35.24 29.07
N LYS A 324 -3.13 34.89 29.74
CA LYS A 324 -3.78 35.77 30.73
C LYS A 324 -2.89 36.04 31.94
N LYS A 325 -2.13 35.03 32.40
CA LYS A 325 -1.19 35.14 33.54
C LYS A 325 0.09 35.90 33.20
N ASN A 326 0.57 35.83 31.96
CA ASN A 326 1.85 36.40 31.52
C ASN A 326 1.72 37.61 30.59
N SER A 327 0.69 38.43 30.80
CA SER A 327 0.37 39.61 29.98
C SER A 327 1.50 40.65 29.87
N THR A 328 2.55 40.56 30.70
CA THR A 328 3.75 41.41 30.66
C THR A 328 4.89 40.88 29.80
N ASN A 329 4.93 39.57 29.48
CA ASN A 329 5.93 38.97 28.58
C ASN A 329 5.26 38.56 27.27
N LYS A 330 5.45 39.38 26.22
CA LYS A 330 5.02 39.09 24.85
C LYS A 330 5.88 37.99 24.18
N GLU A 331 6.14 36.87 24.85
CA GLU A 331 6.61 35.68 24.16
C GLU A 331 5.44 35.18 23.30
N LYS A 332 5.46 35.56 22.02
CA LYS A 332 4.54 35.01 21.03
C LYS A 332 4.86 33.54 20.89
N PHE A 333 3.91 32.67 21.23
CA PHE A 333 3.92 31.29 20.74
C PHE A 333 3.79 31.36 19.22
N VAL A 334 4.91 31.18 18.53
CA VAL A 334 4.98 31.07 17.07
C VAL A 334 4.73 29.60 16.70
N TYR A 335 4.40 29.31 15.43
CA TYR A 335 4.39 28.00 14.76
C TYR A 335 3.01 27.40 14.46
N ASN A 336 2.32 27.97 13.46
CA ASN A 336 1.37 27.24 12.60
C ASN A 336 1.67 27.60 11.14
N SER A 337 2.61 26.90 10.50
CA SER A 337 2.94 27.07 9.08
C SER A 337 2.87 25.74 8.33
N TYR A 338 2.45 25.78 7.05
CA TYR A 338 2.38 24.62 6.15
C TYR A 338 3.78 24.08 5.77
N PHE A 339 4.78 24.96 5.78
CA PHE A 339 6.20 24.64 5.65
C PHE A 339 6.94 25.36 6.77
N ALA A 340 7.93 24.76 7.43
CA ALA A 340 8.58 25.31 8.63
C ALA A 340 9.17 26.75 8.50
N GLU A 341 9.14 27.34 7.30
CA GLU A 341 9.74 28.61 6.90
C GLU A 341 8.76 29.80 6.75
N GLU A 342 7.43 29.62 6.74
CA GLU A 342 6.50 30.76 6.65
C GLU A 342 6.33 31.39 8.05
N GLY A 343 6.61 32.70 8.14
CA GLY A 343 6.90 33.43 9.38
C GLY A 343 5.78 33.53 10.43
N ASN A 344 5.96 34.44 11.40
CA ASN A 344 5.19 34.64 12.64
C ASN A 344 3.64 34.55 12.51
N THR A 345 3.08 33.34 12.44
CA THR A 345 1.65 33.10 12.58
C THR A 345 1.27 32.98 14.05
N THR A 346 0.15 33.60 14.42
CA THR A 346 -0.48 33.42 15.72
C THR A 346 -1.05 32.01 15.84
N LEU A 347 -0.93 31.39 17.02
CA LEU A 347 -1.54 30.11 17.30
C LEU A 347 -3.05 30.17 17.00
N ASP A 348 -3.52 29.30 16.11
CA ASP A 348 -4.92 29.15 15.72
C ASP A 348 -5.44 27.87 16.36
N TYR A 349 -6.46 27.94 17.22
CA TYR A 349 -7.03 26.78 17.92
C TYR A 349 -8.08 26.03 17.08
N ASN A 350 -8.50 26.61 15.95
CA ASN A 350 -9.35 25.96 14.97
C ASN A 350 -8.54 25.14 13.96
N SER A 351 -7.21 25.11 14.10
CA SER A 351 -6.34 24.24 13.35
C SER A 351 -5.17 23.70 14.19
N PHE A 352 -4.56 22.61 13.76
CA PHE A 352 -3.35 22.08 14.40
C PHE A 352 -2.45 21.42 13.36
N ASN A 353 -1.14 21.48 13.62
CA ASN A 353 -0.12 20.92 12.77
C ASN A 353 0.16 19.47 13.15
N PHE A 354 -0.26 18.52 12.32
CA PHE A 354 -0.01 17.09 12.54
C PHE A 354 1.05 16.55 11.58
N PRO A 355 1.94 15.65 12.04
CA PRO A 355 2.93 15.01 11.19
C PRO A 355 2.30 13.84 10.41
N TYR A 356 2.33 13.96 9.08
CA TYR A 356 1.82 12.94 8.16
C TYR A 356 2.94 12.26 7.40
N ILE A 357 2.70 10.99 7.09
CA ILE A 357 3.49 10.15 6.21
C ILE A 357 2.57 9.54 5.15
N ASP A 358 3.19 8.81 4.22
CA ASP A 358 2.50 8.20 3.10
C ASP A 358 1.31 7.35 3.54
N GLY A 359 0.14 7.66 2.99
CA GLY A 359 -1.10 6.93 3.20
C GLY A 359 -1.04 5.45 2.84
N GLY A 360 -0.34 5.11 1.75
CA GLY A 360 -0.18 3.74 1.26
C GLY A 360 0.47 2.81 2.28
N THR A 361 1.29 3.36 3.17
CA THR A 361 1.95 2.68 4.29
C THR A 361 0.95 1.94 5.21
N PHE A 362 -0.27 2.48 5.39
CA PHE A 362 -1.26 1.92 6.32
C PHE A 362 -2.58 1.52 5.64
N ASN A 363 -2.48 1.06 4.39
CA ASN A 363 -3.60 0.46 3.64
C ASN A 363 -4.69 1.48 3.27
N ASN A 364 -4.27 2.67 2.84
CA ASN A 364 -5.17 3.62 2.21
C ASN A 364 -5.61 3.13 0.82
N GLU A 365 -6.86 3.42 0.46
CA GLU A 365 -7.57 2.78 -0.65
C GLU A 365 -7.98 3.81 -1.72
N PRO A 366 -7.03 4.34 -2.54
CA PRO A 366 -7.36 5.36 -3.54
C PRO A 366 -8.51 4.95 -4.46
N ILE A 367 -8.59 3.67 -4.85
CA ILE A 367 -9.66 3.15 -5.69
C ILE A 367 -11.00 3.18 -4.95
N ARG A 368 -11.06 2.70 -3.70
CA ARG A 368 -12.30 2.78 -2.91
C ARG A 368 -12.79 4.22 -2.80
N GLU A 369 -11.89 5.16 -2.53
CA GLU A 369 -12.28 6.57 -2.42
C GLU A 369 -12.71 7.14 -3.78
N ALA A 370 -12.09 6.75 -4.91
CA ALA A 370 -12.56 7.14 -6.23
C ALA A 370 -13.96 6.61 -6.56
N PHE A 371 -14.30 5.38 -6.14
CA PHE A 371 -15.67 4.86 -6.26
C PHE A 371 -16.66 5.68 -5.44
N LYS A 372 -16.32 6.01 -4.19
CA LYS A 372 -17.18 6.85 -3.34
C LYS A 372 -17.36 8.24 -3.93
N ILE A 373 -16.30 8.83 -4.49
CA ILE A 373 -16.38 10.12 -5.19
C ILE A 373 -17.32 10.01 -6.39
N GLY A 374 -17.12 9.01 -7.25
CA GLY A 374 -17.97 8.80 -8.41
C GLY A 374 -19.44 8.67 -8.02
N THR A 375 -19.74 7.79 -7.06
CA THR A 375 -21.11 7.61 -6.59
C THR A 375 -21.67 8.85 -5.89
N PHE A 376 -20.84 9.63 -5.21
CA PHE A 376 -21.26 10.92 -4.66
C PHE A 376 -21.68 11.89 -5.78
N GLN A 377 -20.89 11.98 -6.85
CA GLN A 377 -21.17 12.82 -8.02
C GLN A 377 -22.37 12.32 -8.84
N ASP A 378 -22.60 11.00 -8.83
CA ASP A 378 -23.65 10.32 -9.59
C ASP A 378 -25.02 10.32 -8.93
N PHE A 379 -25.07 10.64 -7.64
CA PHE A 379 -26.29 10.54 -6.85
C PHE A 379 -27.41 11.40 -7.46
N ASN A 380 -28.46 10.73 -7.94
CA ASN A 380 -29.59 11.33 -8.69
C ASN A 380 -29.19 12.05 -10.00
N ARG A 381 -28.02 11.76 -10.58
CA ARG A 381 -27.51 12.48 -11.76
C ARG A 381 -27.35 11.62 -13.01
N ILE A 382 -26.76 10.42 -12.91
CA ILE A 382 -26.48 9.61 -14.11
C ILE A 382 -27.79 9.28 -14.84
N THR A 383 -27.76 9.52 -16.15
CA THR A 383 -28.81 9.16 -17.10
C THR A 383 -28.25 8.20 -18.15
N ASP A 384 -29.08 7.62 -19.00
CA ASP A 384 -28.64 6.76 -20.12
C ASP A 384 -27.70 7.46 -21.12
N ALA A 385 -27.63 8.80 -21.08
CA ALA A 385 -26.73 9.62 -21.87
C ALA A 385 -25.32 9.77 -21.27
N GLU A 386 -25.08 9.26 -20.06
CA GLU A 386 -23.80 9.33 -19.37
C GLU A 386 -23.26 7.93 -19.03
N GLU A 387 -21.97 7.72 -19.23
CA GLU A 387 -21.26 6.50 -18.81
C GLU A 387 -20.20 6.88 -17.77
N ARG A 388 -19.97 6.00 -16.79
CA ARG A 388 -19.03 6.23 -15.69
C ARG A 388 -17.83 5.30 -15.83
N LEU A 389 -16.62 5.85 -15.70
CA LEU A 389 -15.36 5.11 -15.69
C LEU A 389 -14.56 5.43 -14.43
N ILE A 390 -14.25 4.40 -13.65
CA ILE A 390 -13.22 4.44 -12.62
C ILE A 390 -11.91 3.97 -13.26
N LEU A 391 -11.05 4.93 -13.59
CA LEU A 391 -9.76 4.66 -14.21
C LEU A 391 -8.68 4.66 -13.13
N PHE A 392 -7.94 3.57 -13.02
CA PHE A 392 -6.82 3.47 -12.08
C PHE A 392 -5.52 3.07 -12.75
N VAL A 393 -4.42 3.52 -12.15
CA VAL A 393 -3.07 3.19 -12.61
C VAL A 393 -2.32 2.49 -11.49
N ASP A 394 -1.82 1.30 -11.77
CA ASP A 394 -0.99 0.53 -10.83
C ASP A 394 0.31 0.09 -11.52
N PRO A 395 1.45 0.73 -11.19
CA PRO A 395 2.73 0.37 -11.77
C PRO A 395 3.37 -0.88 -11.14
N ILE A 396 2.83 -1.43 -10.04
CA ILE A 396 3.42 -2.55 -9.30
C ILE A 396 2.40 -3.68 -9.17
N VAL A 397 2.24 -4.43 -10.25
CA VAL A 397 1.43 -5.66 -10.23
C VAL A 397 2.35 -6.88 -10.21
N ARG A 398 2.18 -7.73 -9.20
CA ARG A 398 2.97 -8.97 -9.04
C ARG A 398 2.18 -10.16 -9.52
N LYS A 399 2.84 -11.07 -10.25
CA LYS A 399 2.23 -12.33 -10.70
C LYS A 399 1.93 -13.30 -9.54
N GLU A 400 2.73 -13.29 -8.48
CA GLU A 400 2.55 -14.18 -7.33
C GLU A 400 1.74 -13.48 -6.21
N PRO A 401 0.62 -14.07 -5.72
CA PRO A 401 -0.12 -13.55 -4.58
C PRO A 401 0.68 -13.78 -3.30
N HIS A 402 1.52 -12.84 -2.90
CA HIS A 402 2.20 -12.94 -1.60
C HIS A 402 1.20 -12.73 -0.46
N HIS A 403 1.24 -13.64 0.52
CA HIS A 403 0.49 -13.52 1.77
C HIS A 403 0.66 -12.10 2.35
N SER A 404 -0.46 -11.46 2.67
CA SER A 404 -0.43 -10.20 3.41
C SER A 404 0.29 -10.44 4.74
N PHE A 405 1.48 -9.87 4.89
CA PHE A 405 2.06 -9.66 6.21
C PHE A 405 1.19 -8.60 6.90
N LYS A 406 0.11 -9.05 7.55
CA LYS A 406 -0.59 -8.24 8.54
C LYS A 406 0.34 -8.16 9.74
N ILE A 407 0.71 -6.96 10.16
CA ILE A 407 1.30 -6.79 11.49
C ILE A 407 0.25 -7.34 12.45
N SER A 408 0.56 -8.46 13.11
CA SER A 408 -0.21 -8.89 14.26
C SER A 408 -0.11 -7.71 15.23
N ALA A 409 -1.24 -7.09 15.58
CA ALA A 409 -1.27 -6.01 16.55
C ALA A 409 -0.37 -6.41 17.73
N PHE A 410 0.55 -5.51 18.11
CA PHE A 410 1.45 -5.77 19.23
C PHE A 410 0.62 -6.38 20.37
N SER A 411 1.03 -7.55 20.86
CA SER A 411 0.31 -8.16 21.98
C SER A 411 0.21 -7.10 23.09
N PRO A 412 -0.97 -6.86 23.66
CA PRO A 412 -1.16 -5.82 24.66
C PRO A 412 -0.08 -5.93 25.73
N VAL A 413 0.48 -4.78 26.11
CA VAL A 413 1.47 -4.68 27.18
C VAL A 413 0.81 -5.18 28.45
N LYS A 414 1.06 -6.45 28.81
CA LYS A 414 0.63 -6.97 30.10
C LYS A 414 1.44 -6.24 31.17
N LYS A 415 0.77 -5.38 31.93
CA LYS A 415 1.32 -4.73 33.12
C LYS A 415 1.61 -5.83 34.14
N THR A 416 2.88 -6.21 34.29
CA THR A 416 3.34 -6.87 35.51
C THR A 416 3.73 -5.76 36.48
N ASN A 417 3.35 -5.90 37.75
CA ASN A 417 3.33 -4.82 38.75
C ASN A 417 4.68 -4.13 39.05
N ASP A 418 5.80 -4.54 38.47
CA ASP A 418 7.09 -3.88 38.66
C ASP A 418 7.76 -3.64 37.30
N ASP A 419 8.10 -2.37 37.06
CA ASP A 419 8.84 -1.80 35.93
C ASP A 419 8.33 -2.09 34.51
N VAL A 420 7.95 -1.00 33.82
CA VAL A 420 7.74 -0.97 32.36
C VAL A 420 9.08 -1.28 31.68
N PHE A 421 9.38 -2.56 31.47
CA PHE A 421 10.61 -3.01 30.84
C PHE A 421 10.56 -2.77 29.32
N PHE A 422 10.74 -1.51 28.94
CA PHE A 422 10.90 -1.05 27.55
C PHE A 422 11.92 -1.90 26.76
N LYS A 423 12.94 -2.46 27.44
CA LYS A 423 13.93 -3.38 26.84
C LYS A 423 13.34 -4.67 26.26
N LYS A 424 12.34 -5.27 26.91
CA LYS A 424 11.75 -6.56 26.45
C LYS A 424 10.84 -6.32 25.24
N GLU A 425 10.13 -5.21 25.21
CA GLU A 425 9.34 -4.78 24.07
C GLU A 425 10.19 -4.25 22.91
N LEU A 426 11.27 -3.51 23.18
CA LEU A 426 12.23 -3.12 22.15
C LEU A 426 12.86 -4.35 21.49
N SER A 427 13.13 -5.41 22.26
CA SER A 427 13.62 -6.68 21.70
C SER A 427 12.57 -7.43 20.86
N LYS A 428 11.26 -7.26 21.15
CA LYS A 428 10.17 -7.79 20.31
C LYS A 428 9.94 -6.92 19.07
N PHE A 429 10.04 -5.60 19.19
CA PHE A 429 10.04 -4.66 18.07
C PHE A 429 11.18 -4.97 17.10
N PHE A 430 12.39 -5.23 17.61
CA PHE A 430 13.53 -5.68 16.81
C PHE A 430 13.41 -7.13 16.34
N GLY A 431 12.80 -8.03 17.11
CA GLY A 431 12.47 -9.40 16.66
C GLY A 431 11.48 -9.41 15.49
N ASN A 432 10.60 -8.41 15.45
CA ASN A 432 9.64 -8.15 14.39
C ASN A 432 10.20 -7.24 13.29
N THR A 433 11.51 -6.95 13.23
CA THR A 433 12.07 -6.16 12.13
C THR A 433 11.88 -6.84 10.78
N SER A 434 11.79 -8.17 10.73
CA SER A 434 11.42 -8.90 9.52
C SER A 434 9.96 -8.63 9.12
N SER A 435 9.06 -8.43 10.09
CA SER A 435 7.69 -7.99 9.86
C SER A 435 7.63 -6.51 9.47
N ILE A 436 8.45 -5.64 10.06
CA ILE A 436 8.56 -4.23 9.69
C ILE A 436 9.17 -4.10 8.28
N LEU A 437 10.22 -4.84 7.95
CA LEU A 437 10.79 -4.95 6.60
C LEU A 437 9.77 -5.58 5.64
N GLY A 438 9.07 -6.64 6.06
CA GLY A 438 8.01 -7.29 5.29
C GLY A 438 6.84 -6.37 5.00
N VAL A 439 6.56 -5.45 5.94
CA VAL A 439 5.61 -4.37 5.82
C VAL A 439 6.15 -3.30 4.88
N LEU A 440 7.37 -2.81 5.06
CA LEU A 440 8.03 -1.88 4.12
C LEU A 440 8.09 -2.44 2.69
N THR A 441 8.27 -3.76 2.52
CA THR A 441 8.20 -4.42 1.23
C THR A 441 6.76 -4.52 0.71
N ASN A 442 5.81 -5.00 1.51
CA ASN A 442 4.39 -5.05 1.11
C ASN A 442 3.75 -3.66 0.93
N GLN A 443 4.36 -2.60 1.43
CA GLN A 443 3.86 -1.22 1.38
C GLN A 443 4.14 -0.55 0.04
N GLY A 444 5.17 -0.98 -0.71
CA GLY A 444 5.35 -0.52 -2.08
C GLY A 444 4.39 -1.18 -3.05
N SER A 445 3.97 -2.42 -2.78
CA SER A 445 2.96 -3.12 -3.58
C SER A 445 1.54 -2.68 -3.19
N ILE A 446 0.90 -1.92 -4.05
CA ILE A 446 -0.51 -1.56 -3.91
C ILE A 446 -1.34 -2.82 -4.19
N LYS A 447 -2.09 -3.32 -3.20
CA LYS A 447 -2.88 -4.57 -3.33
C LYS A 447 -4.28 -4.33 -3.88
N GLU A 448 -4.39 -3.46 -4.89
CA GLU A 448 -5.69 -2.99 -5.35
C GLU A 448 -6.33 -3.95 -6.37
N GLU A 449 -5.54 -4.75 -7.10
CA GLU A 449 -6.08 -5.79 -8.00
C GLU A 449 -6.97 -6.79 -7.25
N HIS A 450 -6.48 -7.33 -6.12
CA HIS A 450 -7.28 -8.23 -5.27
C HIS A 450 -8.57 -7.57 -4.81
N LYS A 451 -8.53 -6.28 -4.44
CA LYS A 451 -9.75 -5.56 -4.01
C LYS A 451 -10.73 -5.36 -5.15
N ILE A 452 -10.26 -5.18 -6.39
CA ILE A 452 -11.15 -5.07 -7.54
C ILE A 452 -11.82 -6.41 -7.85
N ILE A 453 -11.08 -7.51 -7.70
CA ILE A 453 -11.63 -8.87 -7.78
C ILE A 453 -12.67 -9.05 -6.67
N ASP A 454 -12.35 -8.73 -5.41
CA ASP A 454 -13.28 -8.78 -4.29
C ASP A 454 -14.54 -7.94 -4.56
N ILE A 455 -14.40 -6.74 -5.11
CA ILE A 455 -15.55 -5.89 -5.48
C ILE A 455 -16.42 -6.59 -6.54
N LYS A 456 -15.84 -7.25 -7.54
CA LYS A 456 -16.58 -8.00 -8.56
C LYS A 456 -17.31 -9.19 -7.96
N GLU A 457 -16.62 -9.97 -7.13
CA GLU A 457 -17.22 -11.11 -6.43
C GLU A 457 -18.37 -10.66 -5.51
N ASN A 458 -18.18 -9.54 -4.80
CA ASN A 458 -19.21 -8.93 -3.99
C ASN A 458 -20.41 -8.46 -4.83
N PHE A 459 -20.20 -7.90 -6.03
CA PHE A 459 -21.30 -7.58 -6.94
C PHE A 459 -22.02 -8.82 -7.48
N ALA A 460 -21.28 -9.87 -7.84
CA ALA A 460 -21.90 -11.13 -8.28
C ALA A 460 -22.75 -11.76 -7.17
N LEU A 461 -22.20 -11.81 -5.94
CA LEU A 461 -22.90 -12.29 -4.76
C LEU A 461 -24.10 -11.40 -4.41
N ARG A 462 -23.94 -10.08 -4.51
CA ARG A 462 -25.03 -9.11 -4.35
C ARG A 462 -26.15 -9.37 -5.34
N ASN A 463 -25.84 -9.56 -6.62
CA ASN A 463 -26.87 -9.80 -7.63
C ASN A 463 -27.59 -11.13 -7.39
N THR A 464 -26.85 -12.20 -7.05
CA THR A 464 -27.48 -13.48 -6.65
C THR A 464 -28.38 -13.31 -5.42
N LEU A 465 -27.94 -12.55 -4.42
CA LEU A 465 -28.75 -12.22 -3.25
C LEU A 465 -29.98 -11.41 -3.65
N PHE A 466 -29.85 -10.45 -4.57
CA PHE A 466 -30.95 -9.58 -4.99
C PHE A 466 -31.98 -10.34 -5.81
N ASP A 467 -31.54 -11.22 -6.73
CA ASP A 467 -32.40 -12.13 -7.48
C ASP A 467 -33.17 -13.06 -6.53
N TYR A 468 -32.51 -13.58 -5.49
CA TYR A 468 -33.17 -14.35 -4.44
C TYR A 468 -34.21 -13.53 -3.68
N LEU A 469 -33.90 -12.28 -3.32
CA LEU A 469 -34.84 -11.38 -2.63
C LEU A 469 -36.04 -11.03 -3.52
N ASP A 470 -35.81 -10.82 -4.82
CA ASP A 470 -36.85 -10.48 -5.80
C ASP A 470 -37.77 -11.67 -6.11
N ALA A 471 -37.23 -12.90 -6.13
CA ALA A 471 -38.02 -14.12 -6.31
C ALA A 471 -38.91 -14.45 -5.09
N ASN A 472 -38.57 -13.94 -3.90
CA ASN A 472 -39.33 -14.20 -2.68
C ASN A 472 -40.54 -13.26 -2.54
N THR A 473 -41.74 -13.83 -2.67
CA THR A 473 -43.03 -13.09 -2.64
C THR A 473 -43.58 -12.85 -1.23
N ASP A 474 -42.84 -13.14 -0.16
CA ASP A 474 -43.32 -12.99 1.22
C ASP A 474 -42.27 -12.42 2.19
N MET A 475 -41.41 -11.53 1.69
CA MET A 475 -40.37 -10.89 2.51
C MET A 475 -40.92 -10.02 3.64
N SER A 476 -42.15 -9.51 3.51
CA SER A 476 -42.80 -8.68 4.53
C SER A 476 -42.96 -9.40 5.88
N ASN A 477 -43.16 -10.71 5.90
CA ASN A 477 -43.30 -11.48 7.15
C ASN A 477 -41.96 -11.73 7.85
N ASN A 478 -40.85 -11.69 7.11
CA ASN A 478 -39.50 -11.87 7.65
C ASN A 478 -38.88 -10.56 8.15
N LEU A 479 -39.47 -9.41 7.79
CA LEU A 479 -39.00 -8.11 8.22
C LEU A 479 -39.48 -7.83 9.64
N ASN A 480 -38.52 -7.57 10.54
CA ASN A 480 -38.82 -7.08 11.88
C ASN A 480 -38.15 -5.72 12.11
N ILE A 481 -38.62 -5.02 13.15
CA ILE A 481 -38.14 -3.67 13.44
C ILE A 481 -36.70 -3.61 13.90
N GLN A 482 -36.17 -4.66 14.53
CA GLN A 482 -34.76 -4.68 14.90
C GLN A 482 -33.88 -4.68 13.66
N ILE A 483 -34.28 -5.37 12.59
CA ILE A 483 -33.58 -5.35 11.29
C ILE A 483 -33.63 -3.94 10.68
N ILE A 484 -34.82 -3.32 10.63
CA ILE A 484 -34.99 -1.95 10.10
C ILE A 484 -34.16 -0.94 10.90
N ALA A 485 -34.24 -1.00 12.24
CA ALA A 485 -33.48 -0.14 13.13
C ALA A 485 -31.97 -0.34 12.99
N THR A 486 -31.53 -1.60 12.88
CA THR A 486 -30.11 -1.93 12.66
C THR A 486 -29.64 -1.40 11.32
N ALA A 487 -30.44 -1.52 10.26
CA ALA A 487 -30.15 -0.95 8.96
C ALA A 487 -30.02 0.57 9.03
N PHE A 488 -31.03 1.29 9.52
CA PHE A 488 -30.97 2.76 9.66
C PHE A 488 -29.78 3.21 10.49
N ASN A 489 -29.51 2.55 11.62
CA ASN A 489 -28.37 2.88 12.47
C ASN A 489 -27.03 2.61 11.79
N LYS A 490 -26.90 1.49 11.07
CA LYS A 490 -25.69 1.13 10.33
C LYS A 490 -25.46 2.10 9.16
N ILE A 491 -26.50 2.42 8.39
CA ILE A 491 -26.49 3.40 7.30
C ILE A 491 -26.09 4.77 7.87
N ALA A 492 -26.83 5.27 8.87
CA ALA A 492 -26.55 6.58 9.48
C ALA A 492 -25.13 6.65 10.04
N LYS A 493 -24.66 5.59 10.70
CA LYS A 493 -23.29 5.49 11.20
C LYS A 493 -22.27 5.49 10.07
N ASN A 494 -22.50 4.75 8.99
CA ASN A 494 -21.58 4.69 7.85
C ASN A 494 -21.55 6.01 7.08
N LEU A 495 -22.71 6.63 6.82
CA LEU A 495 -22.82 7.95 6.17
C LEU A 495 -22.21 9.08 7.02
N LYS A 496 -22.34 9.01 8.35
CA LYS A 496 -21.73 9.98 9.27
C LYS A 496 -20.21 9.79 9.38
N ASN A 497 -19.76 8.55 9.52
CA ASN A 497 -18.35 8.25 9.77
C ASN A 497 -17.51 8.27 8.49
N GLY A 498 -18.08 7.94 7.33
CA GLY A 498 -17.36 8.01 6.04
C GLY A 498 -17.07 9.45 5.67
N ILE A 499 -15.80 9.79 5.41
CA ILE A 499 -15.39 11.15 5.02
C ILE A 499 -16.04 11.55 3.68
N ILE A 500 -16.15 10.60 2.74
CA ILE A 500 -16.91 10.78 1.50
C ILE A 500 -18.24 10.05 1.65
N SER A 501 -19.35 10.79 1.68
CA SER A 501 -20.69 10.23 1.79
C SER A 501 -21.15 9.57 0.48
N LEU A 502 -22.12 8.66 0.55
CA LEU A 502 -22.72 7.98 -0.61
C LEU A 502 -23.77 8.89 -1.27
N GLY A 503 -23.34 10.05 -1.78
CA GLY A 503 -24.21 11.07 -2.39
C GLY A 503 -24.97 11.96 -1.41
N THR A 504 -25.38 11.42 -0.27
CA THR A 504 -26.04 12.16 0.81
C THR A 504 -25.56 11.71 2.18
N ARG A 505 -25.60 12.62 3.14
CA ARG A 505 -25.39 12.33 4.57
C ARG A 505 -26.70 12.06 5.31
N ASP A 506 -27.83 12.35 4.67
CA ASP A 506 -29.14 12.07 5.23
C ASP A 506 -29.51 10.60 4.92
N PRO A 507 -29.56 9.71 5.93
CA PRO A 507 -29.91 8.31 5.72
C PRO A 507 -31.32 8.15 5.14
N ILE A 508 -32.22 9.12 5.36
CA ILE A 508 -33.58 9.10 4.78
C ILE A 508 -33.50 9.32 3.26
N GLU A 509 -32.77 10.33 2.82
CA GLU A 509 -32.58 10.61 1.39
C GLU A 509 -31.90 9.44 0.67
N TYR A 510 -30.91 8.81 1.31
CA TYR A 510 -30.27 7.62 0.76
C TYR A 510 -31.28 6.47 0.59
N PHE A 511 -32.08 6.23 1.62
CA PHE A 511 -33.09 5.16 1.59
C PHE A 511 -34.17 5.41 0.53
N LEU A 512 -34.64 6.66 0.39
CA LEU A 512 -35.59 7.06 -0.66
C LEU A 512 -35.01 6.87 -2.07
N ALA A 513 -33.72 7.17 -2.26
CA ALA A 513 -33.06 6.93 -3.54
C ALA A 513 -32.99 5.43 -3.88
N GLU A 514 -32.69 4.57 -2.91
CA GLU A 514 -32.67 3.11 -3.14
C GLU A 514 -34.08 2.53 -3.37
N ILE A 515 -35.13 3.06 -2.74
CA ILE A 515 -36.53 2.71 -3.07
C ILE A 515 -36.81 3.02 -4.55
N LYS A 516 -36.50 4.25 -5.00
CA LYS A 516 -36.74 4.68 -6.38
C LYS A 516 -35.97 3.81 -7.38
N LYS A 517 -34.71 3.50 -7.08
CA LYS A 517 -33.86 2.67 -7.93
C LYS A 517 -34.41 1.25 -8.08
N ASN A 518 -34.88 0.64 -6.99
CA ASN A 518 -35.49 -0.70 -7.04
C ASN A 518 -36.80 -0.72 -7.82
N CYS A 519 -37.52 0.40 -7.92
CA CYS A 519 -38.70 0.50 -8.76
C CYS A 519 -38.40 0.58 -10.26
N SER A 520 -37.31 1.26 -10.66
CA SER A 520 -37.00 1.50 -12.08
C SER A 520 -36.54 0.27 -12.88
N GLY A 521 -36.17 -0.82 -12.20
CA GLY A 521 -35.62 -2.02 -12.84
C GLY A 521 -36.64 -3.02 -13.38
N GLN A 522 -37.92 -2.89 -13.04
CA GLN A 522 -38.98 -3.76 -13.53
C GLN A 522 -39.66 -3.09 -14.73
N ASN A 523 -39.84 -3.83 -15.83
CA ASN A 523 -40.59 -3.41 -17.04
C ASN A 523 -42.08 -3.07 -16.79
N SER A 524 -42.48 -2.85 -15.53
CA SER A 524 -43.81 -2.39 -15.13
C SER A 524 -43.91 -0.88 -15.34
N ASN A 525 -45.09 -0.43 -15.79
CA ASN A 525 -45.41 0.98 -15.92
C ASN A 525 -45.01 1.73 -14.64
N ALA A 526 -44.33 2.87 -14.77
CA ALA A 526 -43.83 3.70 -13.66
C ALA A 526 -44.89 4.11 -12.61
N HIS A 527 -46.17 3.83 -12.85
CA HIS A 527 -47.29 4.04 -11.95
C HIS A 527 -47.38 3.05 -10.77
N ASP A 528 -46.69 1.90 -10.82
CA ASP A 528 -46.77 0.88 -9.76
C ASP A 528 -45.63 0.96 -8.72
N CYS A 529 -44.84 2.03 -8.72
CA CYS A 529 -43.78 2.20 -7.72
C CYS A 529 -44.34 2.65 -6.36
N ILE A 530 -43.78 2.10 -5.29
CA ILE A 530 -44.09 2.49 -3.92
C ILE A 530 -43.76 3.98 -3.72
N GLN A 531 -44.78 4.79 -3.47
CA GLN A 531 -44.61 6.20 -3.15
C GLN A 531 -44.51 6.38 -1.64
N ILE A 532 -43.29 6.45 -1.13
CA ILE A 532 -43.03 6.81 0.27
C ILE A 532 -42.65 8.29 0.33
N ALA A 533 -43.44 9.08 1.04
CA ALA A 533 -43.13 10.48 1.29
C ALA A 533 -41.93 10.59 2.26
N ARG A 534 -41.12 11.65 2.10
CA ARG A 534 -39.97 11.88 2.99
C ARG A 534 -40.40 12.05 4.44
N GLU A 535 -41.53 12.71 4.64
CA GLU A 535 -42.13 12.97 5.95
C GLU A 535 -42.51 11.67 6.64
N ASP A 536 -43.11 10.72 5.91
CA ASP A 536 -43.52 9.42 6.44
C ASP A 536 -42.30 8.58 6.88
N LEU A 537 -41.21 8.59 6.09
CA LEU A 537 -39.97 7.90 6.45
C LEU A 537 -39.26 8.57 7.64
N SER A 538 -39.31 9.90 7.73
CA SER A 538 -38.76 10.65 8.86
C SER A 538 -39.53 10.39 10.15
N GLU A 539 -40.86 10.32 10.07
CA GLU A 539 -41.70 9.98 11.21
C GLU A 539 -41.43 8.55 11.69
N LEU A 540 -41.30 7.60 10.76
CA LEU A 540 -40.93 6.22 11.08
C LEU A 540 -39.58 6.15 11.82
N LYS A 541 -38.56 6.88 11.35
CA LYS A 541 -37.25 6.92 12.01
C LYS A 541 -37.38 7.42 13.46
N ASN A 542 -38.12 8.51 13.68
CA ASN A 542 -38.32 9.06 15.03
C ASN A 542 -39.01 8.05 15.96
N ILE A 543 -40.02 7.33 15.45
CA ILE A 543 -40.71 6.28 16.20
C ILE A 543 -39.75 5.13 16.55
N ILE A 544 -38.95 4.68 15.58
CA ILE A 544 -37.95 3.63 15.81
C ILE A 544 -36.95 4.07 16.89
N ASP A 545 -36.39 5.29 16.78
CA ASP A 545 -35.42 5.81 17.73
C ASP A 545 -36.03 5.91 19.15
N GLU A 546 -37.27 6.36 19.27
CA GLU A 546 -37.99 6.44 20.54
C GLU A 546 -38.25 5.06 21.15
N LYS A 547 -38.80 4.13 20.37
CA LYS A 547 -39.16 2.78 20.82
C LYS A 547 -37.94 1.94 21.18
N VAL A 548 -36.88 2.01 20.37
CA VAL A 548 -35.59 1.36 20.67
C VAL A 548 -35.01 1.90 21.97
N ARG A 549 -35.08 3.23 22.21
CA ARG A 549 -34.61 3.85 23.45
C ARG A 549 -35.41 3.38 24.68
N LYS A 550 -36.72 3.21 24.54
CA LYS A 550 -37.63 2.74 25.60
C LYS A 550 -37.65 1.21 25.75
N LYS A 551 -36.96 0.46 24.88
CA LYS A 551 -37.03 -1.02 24.77
C LYS A 551 -38.47 -1.53 24.57
N GLU A 552 -39.32 -0.73 23.94
CA GLU A 552 -40.70 -1.09 23.66
C GLU A 552 -40.78 -1.89 22.35
N SER A 553 -41.66 -2.89 22.30
CA SER A 553 -41.94 -3.60 21.05
C SER A 553 -42.76 -2.71 20.13
N LEU A 554 -42.22 -2.40 18.96
CA LEU A 554 -42.98 -1.91 17.82
C LEU A 554 -43.28 -3.13 16.93
N THR A 555 -44.45 -3.19 16.32
CA THR A 555 -44.85 -4.27 15.41
C THR A 555 -44.64 -3.85 13.97
N ILE A 556 -44.31 -4.80 13.08
CA ILE A 556 -44.11 -4.46 11.66
C ILE A 556 -45.38 -3.90 11.00
N GLY A 557 -46.56 -4.28 11.51
CA GLY A 557 -47.84 -3.71 11.09
C GLY A 557 -47.91 -2.20 11.29
N GLU A 558 -47.45 -1.68 12.43
CA GLU A 558 -47.41 -0.25 12.72
C GLU A 558 -46.49 0.50 11.73
N VAL A 559 -45.36 -0.10 11.35
CA VAL A 559 -44.46 0.44 10.33
C VAL A 559 -45.17 0.59 8.98
N TYR A 560 -45.86 -0.46 8.55
CA TYR A 560 -46.59 -0.45 7.27
C TYR A 560 -47.75 0.55 7.27
N THR A 561 -48.52 0.62 8.36
CA THR A 561 -49.57 1.63 8.50
C THR A 561 -48.99 3.04 8.42
N LYS A 562 -47.82 3.27 9.02
CA LYS A 562 -47.23 4.61 9.06
C LYS A 562 -46.64 5.06 7.73
N LEU A 563 -46.04 4.12 7.00
CA LEU A 563 -45.59 4.33 5.63
C LEU A 563 -46.74 4.28 4.59
N LYS A 564 -47.99 4.13 5.04
CA LYS A 564 -49.19 4.00 4.18
C LYS A 564 -49.09 2.86 3.15
N LEU A 565 -48.40 1.78 3.50
CA LEU A 565 -48.22 0.60 2.64
C LEU A 565 -49.43 -0.32 2.79
N THR A 566 -50.41 -0.18 1.90
CA THR A 566 -51.68 -0.89 1.99
C THR A 566 -51.66 -2.25 1.31
N SER A 567 -50.99 -2.38 0.16
CA SER A 567 -50.99 -3.64 -0.60
C SER A 567 -49.90 -4.61 -0.11
N LYS A 568 -50.09 -5.91 -0.36
CA LYS A 568 -49.03 -6.92 -0.11
C LYS A 568 -47.78 -6.63 -0.95
N ALA A 569 -47.96 -6.14 -2.18
CA ALA A 569 -46.88 -5.77 -3.07
C ALA A 569 -46.02 -4.64 -2.47
N ASP A 570 -46.65 -3.57 -1.97
CA ASP A 570 -45.94 -2.43 -1.38
C ASP A 570 -45.14 -2.86 -0.14
N LYS A 571 -45.76 -3.66 0.73
CA LYS A 571 -45.10 -4.19 1.94
C LYS A 571 -43.87 -5.03 1.59
N ASN A 572 -44.00 -5.88 0.57
CA ASN A 572 -42.90 -6.71 0.09
C ASN A 572 -41.80 -5.88 -0.57
N GLY A 573 -42.13 -4.93 -1.45
CA GLY A 573 -41.13 -4.10 -2.12
C GLY A 573 -40.35 -3.22 -1.14
N PHE A 574 -41.01 -2.71 -0.08
CA PHE A 574 -40.33 -2.05 1.02
C PHE A 574 -39.38 -3.00 1.76
N ALA A 575 -39.85 -4.21 2.10
CA ALA A 575 -39.02 -5.20 2.79
C ALA A 575 -37.80 -5.64 1.97
N GLN A 576 -38.00 -5.94 0.69
CA GLN A 576 -36.93 -6.22 -0.27
C GLN A 576 -35.92 -5.08 -0.31
N THR A 577 -36.37 -3.83 -0.36
CA THR A 577 -35.47 -2.67 -0.34
C THR A 577 -34.64 -2.61 0.95
N VAL A 578 -35.25 -2.83 2.13
CA VAL A 578 -34.50 -2.87 3.40
C VAL A 578 -33.40 -3.95 3.35
N PHE A 579 -33.74 -5.17 2.91
CA PHE A 579 -32.78 -6.26 2.83
C PHE A 579 -31.68 -6.02 1.78
N LYS A 580 -32.03 -5.45 0.62
CA LYS A 580 -31.07 -5.07 -0.43
C LYS A 580 -30.06 -4.04 0.10
N VAL A 581 -30.53 -3.01 0.80
CA VAL A 581 -29.65 -2.00 1.42
C VAL A 581 -28.73 -2.65 2.46
N ILE A 582 -29.23 -3.56 3.30
CA ILE A 582 -28.38 -4.30 4.25
C ILE A 582 -27.33 -5.13 3.51
N GLY A 583 -27.73 -5.81 2.43
CA GLY A 583 -26.85 -6.59 1.56
C GLY A 583 -25.73 -5.72 0.99
N ASP A 584 -26.05 -4.52 0.51
CA ASP A 584 -25.07 -3.59 -0.02
C ASP A 584 -24.01 -3.19 1.02
N PHE A 585 -24.43 -2.87 2.25
CA PHE A 585 -23.49 -2.55 3.33
C PHE A 585 -22.71 -3.77 3.83
N ALA A 586 -23.31 -4.96 3.84
CA ALA A 586 -22.66 -6.18 4.28
C ALA A 586 -21.57 -6.62 3.29
N LEU A 587 -21.83 -6.43 2.00
CA LEU A 587 -20.92 -6.77 0.91
C LEU A 587 -19.99 -5.61 0.52
N ASN A 588 -20.07 -4.46 1.21
CA ASN A 588 -19.28 -3.26 0.92
C ASN A 588 -19.44 -2.83 -0.56
N THR A 589 -20.64 -2.97 -1.11
CA THR A 589 -21.05 -2.48 -2.44
C THR A 589 -21.82 -1.17 -2.35
N ASP A 590 -22.08 -0.69 -1.13
CA ASP A 590 -22.70 0.61 -0.88
C ASP A 590 -21.91 1.74 -1.52
N GLY A 591 -22.64 2.59 -2.25
CA GLY A 591 -22.07 3.66 -3.06
C GLY A 591 -21.00 3.21 -4.05
N LYS A 592 -21.13 2.01 -4.61
CA LYS A 592 -20.40 1.58 -5.80
C LYS A 592 -21.42 1.29 -6.88
N SER A 593 -21.32 1.98 -8.01
CA SER A 593 -22.17 1.68 -9.16
C SER A 593 -21.66 0.42 -9.86
N GLU A 594 -22.54 -0.56 -10.06
CA GLU A 594 -22.25 -1.73 -10.88
C GLU A 594 -22.02 -1.33 -12.34
N ASN A 595 -22.77 -0.32 -12.80
CA ASN A 595 -22.69 0.24 -14.15
C ASN A 595 -21.45 1.11 -14.37
N ALA A 596 -20.71 1.45 -13.31
CA ALA A 596 -19.42 2.12 -13.47
C ALA A 596 -18.41 1.12 -14.05
N TYR A 597 -17.96 1.43 -15.26
CA TYR A 597 -16.84 0.72 -15.86
C TYR A 597 -15.57 0.95 -15.06
N ARG A 598 -14.63 0.02 -15.21
CA ARG A 598 -13.38 0.01 -14.48
C ARG A 598 -12.28 -0.27 -15.48
N ALA A 599 -11.22 0.53 -15.46
CA ALA A 599 -10.05 0.28 -16.29
C ALA A 599 -8.79 0.34 -15.44
N ALA A 600 -7.98 -0.72 -15.53
CA ALA A 600 -6.66 -0.83 -14.96
C ALA A 600 -5.60 -0.52 -16.01
N ILE A 601 -4.74 0.46 -15.74
CA ILE A 601 -3.51 0.63 -16.50
C ILE A 601 -2.39 -0.02 -15.70
N LEU A 602 -1.97 -1.18 -16.19
CA LEU A 602 -0.95 -2.05 -15.59
C LEU A 602 0.25 -2.13 -16.55
N PRO A 603 1.47 -2.42 -16.08
CA PRO A 603 2.62 -2.62 -16.97
C PRO A 603 2.47 -3.91 -17.76
N ILE A 604 1.71 -3.88 -18.86
CA ILE A 604 1.45 -5.04 -19.72
C ILE A 604 2.21 -4.95 -21.04
N ASN A 605 2.64 -6.11 -21.55
CA ASN A 605 3.21 -6.26 -22.89
C ASN A 605 2.11 -6.53 -23.95
N LYS A 606 2.52 -6.73 -25.22
CA LYS A 606 1.58 -6.99 -26.33
C LYS A 606 0.78 -8.29 -26.18
N ASN A 607 1.28 -9.25 -25.41
CA ASN A 607 0.60 -10.51 -25.10
C ASN A 607 -0.31 -10.37 -23.86
N LEU A 608 -0.42 -9.16 -23.30
CA LEU A 608 -1.17 -8.85 -22.09
C LEU A 608 -0.59 -9.48 -20.82
N ASP A 609 0.66 -9.95 -20.89
CA ASP A 609 1.37 -10.36 -19.69
C ASP A 609 1.78 -9.12 -18.90
N ILE A 610 1.47 -9.13 -17.61
CA ILE A 610 2.05 -8.20 -16.65
C ILE A 610 3.57 -8.40 -16.62
N ILE A 611 4.31 -7.31 -16.74
CA ILE A 611 5.77 -7.27 -16.65
C ILE A 611 6.22 -6.45 -15.44
N GLU A 612 7.36 -6.84 -14.89
CA GLU A 612 8.05 -6.05 -13.87
C GLU A 612 8.77 -4.86 -14.54
N LEU A 613 8.45 -3.65 -14.10
CA LEU A 613 9.15 -2.44 -14.53
C LEU A 613 10.53 -2.35 -13.88
N PRO A 614 11.55 -1.81 -14.57
CA PRO A 614 12.83 -1.51 -13.93
C PRO A 614 12.65 -0.62 -12.70
N GLY A 615 13.15 -1.07 -11.55
CA GLY A 615 12.98 -0.41 -10.26
C GLY A 615 11.97 -1.10 -9.34
N SER A 616 11.12 -1.99 -9.86
CA SER A 616 10.18 -2.76 -9.03
C SER A 616 10.88 -3.71 -8.05
N GLU A 617 12.15 -4.06 -8.31
CA GLU A 617 12.95 -4.95 -7.47
C GLU A 617 13.27 -4.41 -6.07
N ILE A 618 13.10 -3.09 -5.84
CA ILE A 618 13.19 -2.47 -4.51
C ILE A 618 11.93 -1.62 -4.30
N GLU A 619 10.76 -2.19 -4.59
CA GLU A 619 9.46 -1.56 -4.28
C GLU A 619 9.37 -0.14 -4.82
N ALA A 620 9.71 -0.02 -6.11
CA ALA A 620 9.89 1.23 -6.82
C ALA A 620 11.25 1.90 -6.58
N PHE A 621 11.81 2.06 -5.37
CA PHE A 621 12.97 2.94 -5.11
C PHE A 621 14.16 2.79 -6.07
N GLY A 622 14.39 1.59 -6.63
CA GLY A 622 15.40 1.35 -7.66
C GLY A 622 15.28 2.24 -8.90
N GLY A 623 14.06 2.63 -9.29
CA GLY A 623 13.81 3.54 -10.42
C GLY A 623 14.48 4.91 -10.25
N PHE A 624 14.64 5.40 -9.02
CA PHE A 624 15.34 6.67 -8.78
C PHE A 624 16.85 6.61 -9.04
N ALA A 625 17.44 5.41 -9.10
CA ALA A 625 18.87 5.26 -9.32
C ALA A 625 19.28 5.48 -10.79
N SER A 626 18.37 5.26 -11.75
CA SER A 626 18.70 5.25 -13.18
C SER A 626 17.80 6.14 -14.00
N LEU A 627 18.39 7.04 -14.80
CA LEU A 627 17.66 7.86 -15.75
C LEU A 627 16.99 6.99 -16.83
N LYS A 628 17.72 6.01 -17.38
CA LYS A 628 17.19 5.12 -18.42
C LYS A 628 16.01 4.28 -17.89
N ALA A 629 16.05 3.84 -16.63
CA ALA A 629 14.91 3.13 -16.02
C ALA A 629 13.65 4.02 -15.96
N ARG A 630 13.79 5.28 -15.55
CA ARG A 630 12.65 6.22 -15.48
C ARG A 630 12.11 6.58 -16.86
N GLN A 631 13.00 6.79 -17.84
CA GLN A 631 12.62 7.00 -19.24
C GLN A 631 11.87 5.78 -19.79
N TYR A 632 12.37 4.58 -19.50
CA TYR A 632 11.74 3.33 -19.92
C TYR A 632 10.34 3.21 -19.32
N ALA A 633 10.20 3.37 -18.00
CA ALA A 633 8.92 3.31 -17.32
C ALA A 633 7.92 4.36 -17.87
N PHE A 634 8.40 5.56 -18.20
CA PHE A 634 7.59 6.63 -18.77
C PHE A 634 7.02 6.27 -20.15
N GLU A 635 7.84 5.81 -21.09
CA GLU A 635 7.36 5.44 -22.44
C GLU A 635 6.60 4.11 -22.42
N PHE A 636 7.00 3.18 -21.55
CA PHE A 636 6.29 1.91 -21.37
C PHE A 636 4.87 2.14 -20.85
N ALA A 637 4.66 3.08 -19.93
CA ALA A 637 3.34 3.47 -19.46
C ALA A 637 2.39 3.90 -20.58
N ARG A 638 2.91 4.63 -21.58
CA ARG A 638 2.10 5.08 -22.72
C ARG A 638 1.67 3.89 -23.58
N LEU A 639 2.59 2.96 -23.82
CA LEU A 639 2.29 1.72 -24.53
C LEU A 639 1.29 0.86 -23.75
N SER A 640 1.53 0.65 -22.46
CA SER A 640 0.63 -0.11 -21.59
C SER A 640 -0.76 0.51 -21.54
N THR A 641 -0.88 1.82 -21.50
CA THR A 641 -2.18 2.52 -21.54
C THR A 641 -2.93 2.24 -22.83
N LEU A 642 -2.23 2.31 -23.97
CA LEU A 642 -2.80 1.98 -25.27
C LEU A 642 -3.31 0.53 -25.29
N LEU A 643 -2.53 -0.42 -24.77
CA LEU A 643 -2.90 -1.83 -24.72
C LEU A 643 -4.07 -2.07 -23.74
N SER A 644 -4.05 -1.46 -22.56
CA SER A 644 -5.07 -1.62 -21.50
C SER A 644 -6.43 -1.07 -21.89
N LEU A 645 -6.49 -0.01 -22.70
CA LEU A 645 -7.77 0.56 -23.17
C LEU A 645 -8.29 -0.13 -24.44
N ARG A 646 -7.38 -0.70 -25.25
CA ARG A 646 -7.69 -1.41 -26.50
C ARG A 646 -8.15 -2.83 -26.26
N GLU A 647 -7.51 -3.51 -25.34
CA GLU A 647 -7.81 -4.89 -25.00
C GLU A 647 -8.57 -4.87 -23.67
N ASN A 648 -9.53 -5.76 -23.47
CA ASN A 648 -10.16 -5.96 -22.16
C ASN A 648 -9.17 -6.53 -21.10
N ALA A 649 -7.86 -6.38 -21.33
CA ALA A 649 -6.74 -6.92 -20.59
C ALA A 649 -6.61 -6.41 -19.15
N GLY A 650 -7.10 -5.19 -18.89
CA GLY A 650 -7.19 -4.62 -17.55
C GLY A 650 -8.53 -3.97 -17.25
N GLY A 651 -9.47 -4.01 -18.20
CA GLY A 651 -10.75 -3.30 -18.11
C GLY A 651 -11.93 -4.22 -17.91
N PHE A 652 -12.74 -3.95 -16.90
CA PHE A 652 -14.07 -4.54 -16.76
C PHE A 652 -15.06 -3.76 -17.63
N ARG A 653 -14.86 -3.79 -18.95
CA ARG A 653 -15.89 -3.43 -19.93
C ARG A 653 -16.28 -4.72 -20.66
N PRO A 654 -17.38 -5.38 -20.26
CA PRO A 654 -17.67 -6.76 -20.67
C PRO A 654 -17.75 -6.97 -22.18
N ASN A 655 -18.21 -5.95 -22.92
CA ASN A 655 -18.70 -6.14 -24.29
C ASN A 655 -17.93 -5.36 -25.37
N SER A 656 -17.10 -4.37 -25.01
CA SER A 656 -16.35 -3.57 -25.98
C SER A 656 -15.11 -2.92 -25.36
N PRO A 657 -14.05 -2.69 -26.14
CA PRO A 657 -12.91 -1.91 -25.66
C PRO A 657 -13.28 -0.43 -25.56
N PHE A 658 -12.55 0.33 -24.74
CA PHE A 658 -12.76 1.79 -24.64
C PHE A 658 -12.32 2.53 -25.90
N ILE A 659 -11.37 1.96 -26.65
CA ILE A 659 -10.84 2.52 -27.89
C ILE A 659 -10.81 1.44 -28.99
N VAL A 660 -11.08 1.81 -30.25
CA VAL A 660 -11.28 0.84 -31.36
C VAL A 660 -10.12 0.84 -32.38
N ASN A 661 -9.73 -0.36 -32.82
CA ASN A 661 -8.47 -0.72 -33.49
C ASN A 661 -8.01 0.09 -34.74
N LYS A 662 -8.88 0.85 -35.43
CA LYS A 662 -8.62 1.31 -36.81
C LYS A 662 -7.57 2.43 -36.98
N GLY A 663 -6.82 2.83 -35.95
CA GLY A 663 -5.78 3.88 -36.05
C GLY A 663 -4.48 3.64 -35.26
N PHE A 664 -4.38 2.55 -34.50
CA PHE A 664 -3.35 2.43 -33.45
C PHE A 664 -2.05 1.77 -33.86
N ILE A 665 -2.02 1.04 -34.98
CA ILE A 665 -0.84 0.27 -35.39
C ILE A 665 0.39 1.20 -35.49
N ASN A 666 0.20 2.40 -36.02
CA ASN A 666 1.27 3.39 -36.13
C ASN A 666 1.69 3.93 -34.75
N LEU A 667 0.73 4.30 -33.88
CA LEU A 667 1.02 4.80 -32.54
C LEU A 667 1.73 3.74 -31.69
N GLU A 668 1.23 2.51 -31.70
CA GLU A 668 1.84 1.37 -31.01
C GLU A 668 3.28 1.13 -31.50
N LYS A 669 3.49 1.17 -32.83
CA LYS A 669 4.83 1.06 -33.42
C LYS A 669 5.74 2.20 -32.96
N GLN A 670 5.27 3.44 -33.02
CA GLN A 670 6.03 4.61 -32.57
C GLN A 670 6.44 4.48 -31.09
N LEU A 671 5.51 4.11 -30.20
CA LEU A 671 5.79 3.92 -28.78
C LEU A 671 6.77 2.76 -28.56
N THR A 672 6.58 1.64 -29.27
CA THR A 672 7.51 0.50 -29.23
C THR A 672 8.92 0.91 -29.66
N ASP A 673 9.05 1.73 -30.71
CA ASP A 673 10.33 2.18 -31.22
C ASP A 673 11.01 3.18 -30.27
N ARG A 674 10.23 4.06 -29.62
CA ARG A 674 10.75 4.93 -28.52
C ARG A 674 11.29 4.09 -27.36
N ILE A 675 10.55 3.06 -26.92
CA ILE A 675 10.99 2.15 -25.86
C ILE A 675 12.29 1.43 -26.25
N LYS A 676 12.38 0.92 -27.49
CA LYS A 676 13.60 0.28 -28.00
C LYS A 676 14.79 1.25 -28.04
N LYS A 677 14.57 2.51 -28.44
CA LYS A 677 15.62 3.54 -28.53
C LYS A 677 16.24 3.89 -27.17
N ILE A 678 15.50 3.76 -26.07
CA ILE A 678 16.04 3.94 -24.70
C ILE A 678 17.13 2.90 -24.41
N ASN A 679 17.06 1.73 -25.08
CA ASN A 679 18.09 0.71 -25.06
C ASN A 679 18.42 0.21 -23.63
N PHE A 680 17.41 0.18 -22.75
CA PHE A 680 17.61 -0.13 -21.32
C PHE A 680 18.19 -1.55 -21.10
N PHE A 681 17.67 -2.54 -21.82
CA PHE A 681 18.00 -3.94 -21.58
C PHE A 681 19.32 -4.44 -22.18
N THR A 682 19.94 -3.69 -23.08
CA THR A 682 21.24 -4.09 -23.66
C THR A 682 22.41 -3.79 -22.72
N GLU A 683 22.23 -2.84 -21.80
CA GLU A 683 23.25 -2.37 -20.87
C GLU A 683 22.95 -2.78 -19.42
N LYS A 684 22.55 -4.04 -19.17
CA LYS A 684 22.17 -4.52 -17.81
C LYS A 684 23.24 -4.27 -16.73
N ASN A 685 24.52 -4.34 -17.11
CA ASN A 685 25.63 -4.06 -16.20
C ASN A 685 25.68 -2.59 -15.78
N GLN A 686 25.23 -1.67 -16.64
CA GLN A 686 25.13 -0.25 -16.32
C GLN A 686 24.07 -0.02 -15.24
N TYR A 687 22.86 -0.54 -15.41
CA TYR A 687 21.78 -0.36 -14.44
C TYR A 687 22.15 -0.87 -13.04
N THR A 688 22.79 -2.02 -13.01
CA THR A 688 23.41 -2.59 -11.80
C THR A 688 24.38 -1.61 -11.12
N SER A 689 25.29 -1.03 -11.90
CA SER A 689 26.28 -0.07 -11.41
C SER A 689 25.60 1.22 -10.91
N GLU A 690 24.55 1.68 -11.59
CA GLU A 690 23.76 2.85 -11.18
C GLU A 690 23.02 2.59 -9.86
N LEU A 691 22.42 1.41 -9.65
CA LEU A 691 21.83 1.04 -8.36
C LEU A 691 22.87 1.06 -7.23
N GLU A 692 24.04 0.48 -7.45
CA GLU A 692 25.13 0.47 -6.47
C GLU A 692 25.59 1.89 -6.14
N ASN A 693 25.87 2.70 -7.16
CA ASN A 693 26.50 4.01 -6.99
C ASN A 693 25.52 5.12 -6.59
N HIS A 694 24.28 5.08 -7.06
CA HIS A 694 23.32 6.17 -6.88
C HIS A 694 22.30 5.91 -5.79
N LEU A 695 22.10 4.65 -5.38
CA LEU A 695 21.15 4.29 -4.32
C LEU A 695 21.85 3.65 -3.13
N PHE A 696 22.48 2.48 -3.29
CA PHE A 696 22.96 1.69 -2.16
C PHE A 696 24.16 2.32 -1.43
N ASN A 697 25.18 2.77 -2.16
CA ASN A 697 26.35 3.41 -1.56
C ASN A 697 25.95 4.68 -0.79
N PRO A 698 25.15 5.61 -1.39
CA PRO A 698 24.54 6.71 -0.66
C PRO A 698 23.75 6.31 0.59
N SER A 699 22.85 5.32 0.50
CA SER A 699 22.11 4.82 1.67
C SER A 699 23.04 4.39 2.79
N ALA A 700 24.09 3.62 2.45
CA ALA A 700 25.03 3.10 3.43
C ALA A 700 25.80 4.23 4.14
N ILE A 701 26.22 5.25 3.39
CA ILE A 701 26.88 6.45 3.94
C ILE A 701 25.93 7.16 4.91
N ARG A 702 24.68 7.40 4.50
CA ARG A 702 23.69 8.09 5.34
C ARG A 702 23.35 7.33 6.61
N ILE A 703 23.07 6.04 6.49
CA ILE A 703 22.78 5.17 7.65
C ILE A 703 23.96 5.21 8.63
N LYS A 704 25.20 5.09 8.14
CA LYS A 704 26.40 5.20 8.97
C LYS A 704 26.47 6.55 9.68
N GLY A 705 26.15 7.65 8.98
CA GLY A 705 26.08 9.00 9.55
C GLY A 705 25.09 9.09 10.72
N ILE A 706 23.86 8.60 10.53
CA ILE A 706 22.80 8.58 11.54
C ILE A 706 23.21 7.76 12.79
N LEU A 707 23.84 6.60 12.59
CA LEU A 707 24.29 5.74 13.69
C LEU A 707 25.41 6.38 14.52
N ILE A 708 26.30 7.15 13.89
CA ILE A 708 27.44 7.78 14.55
C ILE A 708 27.01 9.01 15.37
N SER A 709 26.05 9.77 14.87
CA SER A 709 25.64 11.06 15.44
C SER A 709 24.72 10.94 16.65
N ASN A 710 23.87 9.91 16.67
CA ASN A 710 22.93 9.73 17.76
C ASN A 710 23.63 9.07 18.97
N LYS A 711 23.99 9.90 19.96
CA LYS A 711 24.62 9.44 21.23
C LYS A 711 23.82 8.34 21.92
N TYR A 712 22.49 8.37 21.83
CA TYR A 712 21.61 7.38 22.45
C TYR A 712 21.66 6.04 21.72
N LEU A 713 21.64 6.06 20.38
CA LEU A 713 21.81 4.87 19.57
C LEU A 713 23.21 4.29 19.71
N LYS A 714 24.23 5.15 19.74
CA LYS A 714 25.62 4.78 20.04
C LYS A 714 25.76 4.16 21.42
N PHE A 715 25.04 4.67 22.43
CA PHE A 715 24.99 4.09 23.77
C PHE A 715 24.28 2.72 23.80
N ILE A 716 23.16 2.57 23.10
CA ILE A 716 22.43 1.29 22.95
C ILE A 716 23.33 0.26 22.24
N LEU A 717 24.01 0.65 21.17
CA LEU A 717 24.94 -0.18 20.39
C LEU A 717 26.21 -0.55 21.17
N LEU A 718 26.72 0.32 22.06
CA LEU A 718 27.94 0.04 22.83
C LEU A 718 27.69 -0.75 24.12
N LYS A 719 26.54 -0.58 24.79
CA LYS A 719 26.32 -1.14 26.13
C LYS A 719 25.53 -2.44 26.20
N VAL A 720 24.88 -2.84 25.12
CA VAL A 720 24.05 -4.06 25.12
C VAL A 720 24.56 -4.98 24.03
N PRO A 721 25.54 -5.86 24.30
CA PRO A 721 26.17 -6.70 23.27
C PRO A 721 25.17 -7.50 22.45
N PHE A 722 24.07 -7.95 23.07
CA PHE A 722 22.99 -8.69 22.42
C PHE A 722 22.15 -7.81 21.48
N VAL A 723 21.88 -6.55 21.87
CA VAL A 723 21.22 -5.55 21.02
C VAL A 723 22.21 -4.98 20.02
N ALA A 724 23.51 -4.93 20.27
CA ALA A 724 24.53 -4.59 19.29
C ALA A 724 24.61 -5.68 18.22
N THR A 725 24.63 -6.96 18.59
CA THR A 725 24.54 -8.08 17.64
C THR A 725 23.15 -8.23 17.02
N SER A 726 22.09 -7.72 17.64
CA SER A 726 20.74 -7.70 17.05
C SER A 726 20.40 -6.41 16.32
N LEU A 727 21.10 -5.27 16.50
CA LEU A 727 20.95 -4.00 15.76
C LEU A 727 22.01 -3.91 14.68
N LEU A 728 23.28 -4.26 14.92
CA LEU A 728 24.18 -4.59 13.81
C LEU A 728 23.66 -5.84 13.12
N GLY A 729 23.07 -6.78 13.85
CA GLY A 729 22.21 -7.82 13.31
C GLY A 729 21.08 -7.25 12.49
N THR A 730 20.21 -6.34 12.96
CA THR A 730 19.02 -5.78 12.27
C THR A 730 19.25 -4.47 11.53
N VAL A 731 20.50 -4.07 11.31
CA VAL A 731 20.93 -3.02 10.38
C VAL A 731 21.81 -3.65 9.30
N LEU A 732 22.65 -4.64 9.67
CA LEU A 732 23.23 -5.56 8.70
C LEU A 732 22.24 -6.64 8.24
N MET A 733 21.09 -6.93 8.86
CA MET A 733 20.05 -7.88 8.39
C MET A 733 19.03 -7.21 7.47
N PRO A 734 18.74 -5.92 7.48
CA PRO A 734 18.31 -5.25 6.28
C PRO A 734 19.37 -5.52 5.23
N ILE A 735 20.66 -5.36 5.46
CA ILE A 735 21.64 -5.60 4.39
C ILE A 735 21.87 -7.11 4.03
N VAL A 736 21.71 -8.05 4.98
CA VAL A 736 22.03 -9.49 4.94
C VAL A 736 20.76 -10.34 4.86
N SER A 737 19.64 -9.93 5.46
CA SER A 737 18.28 -10.38 5.11
C SER A 737 17.76 -9.71 3.85
N ILE A 738 18.06 -8.46 3.48
CA ILE A 738 17.95 -8.06 2.05
C ILE A 738 18.93 -8.97 1.31
N GLY A 739 20.17 -9.24 1.74
CA GLY A 739 21.04 -10.26 1.12
C GLY A 739 20.46 -11.70 1.01
N LEU A 740 19.66 -12.18 1.96
CA LEU A 740 19.11 -13.54 2.05
C LEU A 740 17.69 -13.64 1.47
N LEU A 741 16.81 -12.66 1.73
CA LEU A 741 15.57 -12.42 0.98
C LEU A 741 15.90 -12.16 -0.47
N THR A 742 16.97 -11.43 -0.82
CA THR A 742 17.38 -11.27 -2.21
C THR A 742 17.99 -12.52 -2.80
N ARG A 743 18.65 -13.38 -2.02
CA ARG A 743 19.05 -14.71 -2.50
C ARG A 743 17.83 -15.61 -2.81
N SER A 744 16.69 -15.37 -2.16
CA SER A 744 15.42 -16.07 -2.37
C SER A 744 14.56 -15.44 -3.48
N ILE A 745 14.43 -14.10 -3.49
CA ILE A 745 13.65 -13.28 -4.45
C ILE A 745 14.40 -13.19 -5.80
N PHE A 746 15.72 -13.00 -5.79
CA PHE A 746 16.54 -12.93 -7.00
C PHE A 746 17.10 -14.29 -7.47
N LYS A 747 16.63 -15.41 -6.90
CA LYS A 747 16.75 -16.71 -7.57
C LYS A 747 15.78 -16.83 -8.75
N LYS A 748 14.68 -16.06 -8.73
CA LYS A 748 13.66 -16.01 -9.79
C LYS A 748 13.62 -14.70 -10.60
N SER A 749 14.08 -13.57 -10.05
CA SER A 749 14.11 -12.29 -10.78
C SER A 749 15.16 -12.29 -11.92
N PRO A 750 14.84 -11.82 -13.14
CA PRO A 750 15.76 -11.75 -14.28
C PRO A 750 16.89 -10.71 -14.12
N TRP A 751 16.88 -9.93 -13.04
CA TRP A 751 17.86 -8.89 -12.72
C TRP A 751 18.88 -9.45 -11.71
N ARG A 752 20.17 -9.47 -12.04
CA ARG A 752 21.22 -10.14 -11.22
C ARG A 752 21.61 -9.39 -9.92
N GLY A 753 20.63 -8.88 -9.17
CA GLY A 753 20.80 -8.11 -7.92
C GLY A 753 21.60 -8.82 -6.83
N SER A 754 21.47 -10.14 -6.71
CA SER A 754 22.08 -10.92 -5.62
C SER A 754 23.61 -10.92 -5.62
N ASN A 755 24.26 -10.82 -6.79
CA ASN A 755 25.72 -10.81 -6.90
C ASN A 755 26.35 -9.47 -6.46
N ILE A 756 25.63 -8.36 -6.69
CA ILE A 756 26.07 -7.01 -6.35
C ILE A 756 25.96 -6.79 -4.86
N LEU A 757 24.82 -7.17 -4.27
CA LEU A 757 24.63 -7.08 -2.83
C LEU A 757 25.61 -7.97 -2.09
N LYS A 758 25.86 -9.20 -2.58
CA LYS A 758 26.91 -10.07 -2.04
C LYS A 758 28.27 -9.38 -2.07
N LYS A 759 28.64 -8.67 -3.14
CA LYS A 759 29.91 -7.93 -3.24
C LYS A 759 29.99 -6.74 -2.28
N ILE A 760 28.91 -5.96 -2.15
CA ILE A 760 28.82 -4.81 -1.21
C ILE A 760 28.85 -5.29 0.25
N ILE A 761 28.08 -6.34 0.58
CA ILE A 761 28.07 -7.00 1.89
C ILE A 761 29.46 -7.53 2.19
N THR A 762 30.08 -8.25 1.25
CA THR A 762 31.42 -8.83 1.44
C THR A 762 32.47 -7.73 1.60
N ASN A 763 32.40 -6.63 0.85
CA ASN A 763 33.30 -5.49 1.01
C ASN A 763 33.09 -4.74 2.33
N SER A 764 31.84 -4.56 2.76
CA SER A 764 31.50 -3.87 4.02
C SER A 764 31.84 -4.74 5.25
N ILE A 765 31.61 -6.05 5.16
CA ILE A 765 32.02 -7.02 6.19
C ILE A 765 33.55 -7.17 6.21
N ASN A 766 34.24 -7.17 5.06
CA ASN A 766 35.70 -7.22 5.02
C ASN A 766 36.36 -5.97 5.62
N GLN A 767 35.66 -4.83 5.65
CA GLN A 767 36.09 -3.60 6.34
C GLN A 767 35.77 -3.59 7.85
N ILE A 768 34.88 -4.46 8.32
CA ILE A 768 34.50 -4.61 9.73
C ILE A 768 34.96 -5.99 10.19
N HIS A 769 36.17 -6.08 10.73
CA HIS A 769 36.74 -7.35 11.22
C HIS A 769 35.88 -7.98 12.34
N TYR A 770 34.94 -8.84 11.97
CA TYR A 770 34.19 -9.68 12.89
C TYR A 770 34.23 -11.13 12.40
N LEU A 771 34.91 -11.99 13.15
CA LEU A 771 34.78 -13.43 13.05
C LEU A 771 33.54 -13.84 13.86
N PRO A 772 32.53 -14.51 13.28
CA PRO A 772 31.46 -15.10 14.07
C PRO A 772 32.06 -16.24 14.90
N LEU A 773 32.11 -16.06 16.22
CA LEU A 773 32.67 -17.05 17.15
C LEU A 773 31.54 -17.92 17.69
N GLU A 774 31.21 -19.00 16.97
CA GLU A 774 30.25 -19.99 17.42
C GLU A 774 30.86 -20.88 18.53
N PRO A 775 30.09 -21.25 19.57
CA PRO A 775 30.54 -22.22 20.56
C PRO A 775 30.67 -23.60 19.92
N VAL A 776 31.78 -24.29 20.17
CA VAL A 776 32.00 -25.65 19.69
C VAL A 776 31.49 -26.63 20.73
N THR A 777 30.62 -27.55 20.31
CA THR A 777 30.14 -28.65 21.15
C THR A 777 30.99 -29.89 20.89
N ILE A 778 31.60 -30.42 21.94
CA ILE A 778 32.36 -31.68 21.91
C ILE A 778 31.47 -32.77 22.48
N SER A 779 31.22 -33.83 21.72
CA SER A 779 30.49 -35.01 22.20
C SER A 779 31.44 -36.20 22.38
N ILE A 780 31.29 -36.93 23.48
CA ILE A 780 32.07 -38.13 23.78
C ILE A 780 31.10 -39.27 24.03
N LEU A 781 31.24 -40.37 23.29
CA LEU A 781 30.50 -41.61 23.48
C LEU A 781 31.35 -42.60 24.27
N SER A 782 30.76 -43.26 25.28
CA SER A 782 31.43 -44.27 26.09
C SER A 782 30.48 -45.39 26.50
N ASP A 783 30.96 -46.63 26.43
CA ASP A 783 30.24 -47.81 26.93
C ASP A 783 30.33 -47.96 28.45
N HIS A 784 31.06 -47.06 29.12
CA HIS A 784 31.16 -46.95 30.57
C HIS A 784 30.77 -45.54 31.04
N ARG A 785 30.21 -45.43 32.25
CA ARG A 785 29.84 -44.13 32.79
C ARG A 785 31.09 -43.36 33.20
N LEU A 786 31.37 -42.24 32.54
CA LEU A 786 32.50 -41.37 32.81
C LEU A 786 32.18 -40.39 33.94
N ASN A 787 33.22 -39.88 34.61
CA ASN A 787 33.04 -38.81 35.59
C ASN A 787 32.63 -37.51 34.86
N LYS A 788 31.53 -36.88 35.29
CA LYS A 788 30.89 -35.73 34.62
C LYS A 788 31.72 -34.43 34.60
N LYS A 789 32.99 -34.47 35.02
CA LYS A 789 33.90 -33.31 35.06
C LYS A 789 35.08 -33.59 34.14
N LEU A 790 35.15 -32.87 33.01
CA LEU A 790 36.31 -32.92 32.13
C LEU A 790 37.28 -31.79 32.47
N LEU A 791 38.56 -32.14 32.49
CA LEU A 791 39.67 -31.23 32.73
C LEU A 791 40.26 -30.84 31.38
N PHE A 792 40.10 -29.58 30.99
CA PHE A 792 40.77 -29.04 29.82
C PHE A 792 42.08 -28.41 30.27
N ARG A 793 43.22 -28.93 29.79
CA ARG A 793 44.50 -28.24 29.91
C ARG A 793 44.62 -27.29 28.72
N CYS A 794 44.61 -25.99 29.00
CA CYS A 794 44.75 -24.95 28.00
C CYS A 794 46.23 -24.83 27.57
N ALA A 795 46.48 -24.18 26.42
CA ALA A 795 47.84 -23.98 25.89
C ALA A 795 48.76 -23.21 26.85
N ASP A 796 48.18 -22.41 27.76
CA ASP A 796 48.89 -21.71 28.84
C ASP A 796 49.21 -22.59 30.07
N GLY A 797 48.96 -23.90 29.99
CA GLY A 797 49.20 -24.86 31.07
C GLY A 797 48.12 -24.90 32.16
N SER A 798 47.16 -23.97 32.15
CA SER A 798 46.08 -23.95 33.15
C SER A 798 45.07 -25.08 32.93
N ILE A 799 44.51 -25.61 34.02
CA ILE A 799 43.52 -26.69 33.96
C ILE A 799 42.14 -26.16 34.36
N ARG A 800 41.16 -26.25 33.45
CA ARG A 800 39.77 -25.82 33.69
C ARG A 800 38.82 -27.01 33.76
N LYS A 801 37.92 -26.98 34.75
CA LYS A 801 36.87 -28.00 34.95
C LYS A 801 35.58 -27.57 34.26
N ARG A 802 35.04 -28.39 33.36
CA ARG A 802 33.69 -28.21 32.80
C ARG A 802 32.82 -29.42 33.10
N LYS A 803 31.55 -29.17 33.41
CA LYS A 803 30.57 -30.22 33.64
C LYS A 803 29.92 -30.63 32.31
N ALA A 804 29.82 -31.93 32.11
CA ALA A 804 29.14 -32.51 30.95
C ALA A 804 27.62 -32.49 31.13
N ILE A 805 26.90 -32.43 30.01
CA ILE A 805 25.51 -32.91 29.95
C ILE A 805 25.57 -34.37 29.47
N GLU A 806 25.16 -35.30 30.33
CA GLU A 806 25.17 -36.75 30.04
C GLU A 806 23.80 -37.16 29.49
N HIS A 807 23.81 -37.93 28.41
CA HIS A 807 22.64 -38.58 27.83
C HIS A 807 22.92 -40.07 27.66
N THR A 808 21.98 -40.93 28.03
CA THR A 808 22.14 -42.39 27.94
C THR A 808 21.23 -42.94 26.86
N SER A 809 21.77 -43.76 25.96
CA SER A 809 21.00 -44.53 24.99
C SER A 809 21.19 -46.03 25.26
N ASN A 810 20.07 -46.75 25.31
CA ASN A 810 20.08 -48.21 25.40
C ASN A 810 20.25 -48.79 24.01
N ILE A 811 21.26 -49.65 23.84
CA ILE A 811 21.51 -50.34 22.57
C ILE A 811 20.92 -51.75 22.67
N MET A 812 20.40 -52.30 21.56
CA MET A 812 19.97 -53.70 21.52
C MET A 812 21.11 -54.61 21.99
N ASN A 813 20.77 -55.57 22.86
CA ASN A 813 21.65 -56.45 23.67
C ASN A 813 21.94 -55.99 25.11
N GLY A 814 21.18 -55.04 25.66
CA GLY A 814 21.19 -54.72 27.10
C GLY A 814 22.41 -53.94 27.60
N LYS A 815 23.25 -53.44 26.68
CA LYS A 815 24.36 -52.53 27.02
C LYS A 815 23.89 -51.07 26.94
N VAL A 816 24.22 -50.29 27.96
CA VAL A 816 23.92 -48.85 28.04
C VAL A 816 25.13 -48.07 27.53
N ARG A 817 24.93 -47.20 26.54
CA ARG A 817 25.96 -46.26 26.05
C ARG A 817 25.67 -44.86 26.56
N TYR A 818 26.71 -44.22 27.09
CA TYR A 818 26.67 -42.88 27.64
C TYR A 818 27.27 -41.90 26.65
N GLN A 819 26.57 -40.80 26.37
CA GLN A 819 27.03 -39.70 25.55
C GLN A 819 27.14 -38.42 26.38
N TYR A 820 28.29 -37.77 26.33
CA TYR A 820 28.59 -36.57 27.11
C TYR A 820 28.80 -35.38 26.18
N TYR A 821 28.10 -34.28 26.42
CA TYR A 821 28.23 -33.05 25.66
C TYR A 821 28.91 -31.96 26.48
N PHE A 822 29.90 -31.30 25.89
CA PHE A 822 30.63 -30.17 26.47
C PHE A 822 30.56 -28.98 25.52
N GLN A 823 30.10 -27.83 26.01
CA GLN A 823 30.07 -26.60 25.23
C GLN A 823 31.29 -25.75 25.59
N VAL A 824 32.12 -25.43 24.59
CA VAL A 824 33.32 -24.60 24.77
C VAL A 824 33.17 -23.34 23.90
N SER A 825 33.14 -22.17 24.54
CA SER A 825 33.11 -20.89 23.83
C SER A 825 34.53 -20.44 23.50
N LEU A 826 34.81 -20.18 22.22
CA LEU A 826 36.11 -19.63 21.77
C LEU A 826 36.39 -18.22 22.35
N LEU A 827 35.38 -17.53 22.87
CA LEU A 827 35.50 -16.15 23.38
C LEU A 827 36.40 -16.06 24.63
N GLU A 828 36.50 -17.13 25.42
CA GLU A 828 37.42 -17.19 26.58
C GLU A 828 38.90 -17.27 26.16
N TYR A 829 39.18 -17.79 24.97
CA TYR A 829 40.54 -17.94 24.44
C TYR A 829 41.08 -16.60 23.88
N ILE A 830 40.22 -15.81 23.24
CA ILE A 830 40.60 -14.55 22.57
C ILE A 830 40.75 -13.38 23.56
N LYS A 831 40.03 -13.37 24.69
CA LYS A 831 40.06 -12.25 25.65
C LYS A 831 41.40 -12.02 26.36
N LYS A 832 42.36 -12.96 26.29
CA LYS A 832 43.58 -12.93 27.11
C LYS A 832 44.87 -12.65 26.32
N GLU A 833 44.91 -12.98 25.04
CA GLU A 833 46.02 -12.66 24.13
C GLU A 833 45.82 -11.24 23.58
N LYS A 834 46.38 -10.23 24.26
CA LYS A 834 46.19 -8.81 23.91
C LYS A 834 46.82 -8.38 22.58
N ILE A 835 47.42 -9.27 21.79
CA ILE A 835 48.06 -8.93 20.52
C ILE A 835 47.89 -10.10 19.56
N ILE A 836 47.11 -9.91 18.48
CA ILE A 836 47.15 -10.82 17.33
C ILE A 836 47.52 -10.00 16.10
N TYR A 837 48.73 -10.24 15.57
CA TYR A 837 49.09 -9.79 14.23
C TYR A 837 48.48 -10.77 13.21
N PRO A 838 47.81 -10.27 12.14
CA PRO A 838 47.05 -11.10 11.19
C PRO A 838 47.85 -12.23 10.51
N GLN A 839 49.17 -12.09 10.44
CA GLN A 839 50.04 -13.02 9.70
C GLN A 839 50.27 -14.36 10.43
N THR A 840 50.08 -14.42 11.76
CA THR A 840 50.32 -15.64 12.55
C THR A 840 49.12 -16.62 12.51
N VAL A 841 47.90 -16.09 12.37
CA VAL A 841 46.66 -16.90 12.29
C VAL A 841 46.56 -17.63 10.94
N ALA A 842 46.99 -16.97 9.85
CA ALA A 842 47.02 -17.60 8.53
C ALA A 842 48.02 -18.77 8.43
N LYS A 843 49.16 -18.70 9.14
CA LYS A 843 50.13 -19.81 9.19
C LYS A 843 49.65 -20.99 10.02
N ASN A 844 48.90 -20.76 11.10
CA ASN A 844 48.43 -21.85 11.98
C ASN A 844 47.09 -22.46 11.54
N ALA A 845 46.25 -21.76 10.78
CA ALA A 845 45.02 -22.33 10.21
C ALA A 845 45.29 -23.45 9.18
N VAL A 846 46.48 -23.48 8.57
CA VAL A 846 46.91 -24.56 7.66
C VAL A 846 47.11 -25.90 8.38
N SER A 847 47.34 -25.88 9.70
CA SER A 847 47.52 -27.10 10.53
C SER A 847 46.22 -27.75 11.02
N LEU A 848 45.05 -27.17 10.71
CA LEU A 848 43.72 -27.75 10.95
C LEU A 848 43.04 -28.11 9.62
N LYS A 849 43.79 -28.80 8.73
CA LYS A 849 43.17 -29.59 7.66
C LYS A 849 42.65 -30.90 8.26
N ILE A 850 41.35 -30.97 8.49
CA ILE A 850 40.66 -32.24 8.73
C ILE A 850 40.88 -33.11 7.49
N ASN A 851 41.73 -34.11 7.64
CA ASN A 851 42.17 -35.04 6.62
C ASN A 851 40.97 -35.84 6.08
N SER A 852 40.79 -35.84 4.76
CA SER A 852 39.74 -36.58 4.03
C SER A 852 39.74 -38.09 4.27
N GLN A 853 40.82 -38.63 4.85
CA GLN A 853 40.90 -40.03 5.29
C GLN A 853 40.03 -40.33 6.52
N LEU A 854 39.71 -39.33 7.37
CA LEU A 854 38.82 -39.52 8.53
C LEU A 854 37.35 -39.68 8.10
N ILE A 855 36.97 -39.09 6.97
CA ILE A 855 35.61 -39.19 6.40
C ILE A 855 35.40 -40.58 5.76
N GLN A 856 36.44 -41.19 5.19
CA GLN A 856 36.38 -42.55 4.65
C GLN A 856 36.33 -43.63 5.75
N HIS A 857 36.84 -43.37 6.96
CA HIS A 857 36.70 -44.27 8.10
C HIS A 857 35.31 -44.26 8.77
N LEU A 858 34.45 -43.29 8.41
CA LEU A 858 33.09 -43.14 8.94
C LEU A 858 31.99 -43.67 8.00
N GLY A 859 32.35 -44.29 6.87
CA GLY A 859 31.40 -45.00 6.01
C GLY A 859 30.37 -44.14 5.26
N LEU A 860 30.64 -42.84 5.06
CA LEU A 860 29.74 -41.95 4.32
C LEU A 860 30.25 -41.79 2.87
N SER A 861 29.46 -42.24 1.89
CA SER A 861 29.70 -41.98 0.47
C SER A 861 28.84 -40.79 0.00
N LEU A 862 29.44 -39.89 -0.77
CA LEU A 862 28.72 -38.89 -1.57
C LEU A 862 28.73 -39.40 -3.01
N SER A 863 27.60 -39.95 -3.47
CA SER A 863 27.38 -40.28 -4.87
C SER A 863 26.81 -39.06 -5.61
N GLY A 864 27.33 -38.81 -6.82
CA GLY A 864 26.72 -37.91 -7.80
C GLY A 864 27.59 -36.71 -8.21
N LYS A 865 28.38 -36.89 -9.27
CA LYS A 865 28.83 -35.77 -10.13
C LYS A 865 27.74 -35.52 -11.17
N VAL A 866 27.16 -34.33 -11.21
CA VAL A 866 26.33 -33.88 -12.34
C VAL A 866 27.21 -33.04 -13.26
N LYS A 867 27.36 -33.46 -14.53
CA LYS A 867 27.95 -32.65 -15.60
C LYS A 867 26.87 -31.76 -16.22
N ILE A 868 27.21 -30.49 -16.43
CA ILE A 868 26.39 -29.50 -17.14
C ILE A 868 26.62 -29.69 -18.64
N PRO A 869 25.58 -29.67 -19.51
CA PRO A 869 25.80 -29.68 -20.96
C PRO A 869 26.20 -28.28 -21.47
N ASP A 870 27.23 -28.23 -22.32
CA ASP A 870 27.87 -26.99 -22.80
C ASP A 870 27.10 -26.23 -23.91
N THR A 871 25.87 -26.65 -24.25
CA THR A 871 25.15 -26.05 -25.39
C THR A 871 23.68 -25.79 -25.06
N ILE A 872 23.40 -24.65 -24.43
CA ILE A 872 22.08 -24.01 -24.47
C ILE A 872 22.25 -22.70 -25.24
N ASP A 873 21.53 -22.58 -26.36
CA ASP A 873 21.56 -21.40 -27.24
C ASP A 873 21.34 -20.09 -26.45
N GLY A 874 22.24 -19.14 -26.65
CA GLY A 874 22.25 -17.83 -26.00
C GLY A 874 21.10 -16.91 -26.44
N ASN A 875 20.43 -17.22 -27.55
CA ASN A 875 19.41 -16.37 -28.17
C ASN A 875 17.96 -16.68 -27.75
N LEU A 876 17.74 -17.70 -26.91
CA LEU A 876 16.40 -18.00 -26.40
C LEU A 876 15.95 -16.93 -25.38
N ASN A 877 14.70 -16.50 -25.49
CA ASN A 877 14.08 -15.63 -24.48
C ASN A 877 14.05 -16.36 -23.11
N PRO A 878 13.91 -15.63 -21.99
CA PRO A 878 13.98 -16.22 -20.64
C PRO A 878 12.97 -17.35 -20.40
N GLU A 879 11.78 -17.26 -21.00
CA GLU A 879 10.70 -18.24 -20.87
C GLU A 879 11.03 -19.54 -21.62
N ASN A 880 11.54 -19.44 -22.84
CA ASN A 880 11.95 -20.61 -23.64
C ASN A 880 13.21 -21.28 -23.08
N LYS A 881 14.08 -20.50 -22.42
CA LYS A 881 15.25 -21.03 -21.70
C LYS A 881 14.86 -21.73 -20.39
N ARG A 882 13.83 -21.22 -19.71
CA ARG A 882 13.19 -21.87 -18.56
C ARG A 882 12.54 -23.20 -18.97
N ILE A 883 11.73 -23.21 -20.03
CA ILE A 883 11.10 -24.42 -20.58
C ILE A 883 12.16 -25.46 -21.02
N ALA A 884 13.25 -25.02 -21.65
CA ALA A 884 14.36 -25.90 -22.03
C ALA A 884 15.14 -26.46 -20.82
N LEU A 885 15.17 -25.76 -19.69
CA LEU A 885 15.75 -26.25 -18.43
C LEU A 885 14.78 -27.18 -17.69
N GLU A 886 13.49 -26.83 -17.63
CA GLU A 886 12.44 -27.62 -16.98
C GLU A 886 12.20 -28.95 -17.70
N ASN A 887 12.28 -28.98 -19.04
CA ASN A 887 12.17 -30.22 -19.82
C ASN A 887 13.41 -31.14 -19.71
N ASN A 888 14.55 -30.62 -19.21
CA ASN A 888 15.81 -31.38 -19.06
C ASN A 888 16.13 -31.76 -17.61
N TYR A 889 15.31 -31.35 -16.63
CA TYR A 889 15.49 -31.67 -15.22
C TYR A 889 14.16 -32.17 -14.63
N THR A 890 13.87 -33.46 -14.73
CA THR A 890 12.65 -34.05 -14.17
C THR A 890 12.79 -34.65 -12.77
N ASP A 891 13.98 -34.78 -12.18
CA ASP A 891 14.11 -35.43 -10.86
C ASP A 891 14.98 -34.66 -9.89
N ILE A 892 14.36 -33.77 -9.10
CA ILE A 892 14.86 -33.40 -7.76
C ILE A 892 13.66 -33.37 -6.80
N ILE A 893 13.22 -34.55 -6.37
CA ILE A 893 12.37 -34.68 -5.19
C ILE A 893 13.30 -34.65 -3.97
N THR A 894 13.02 -33.76 -3.01
CA THR A 894 13.71 -33.78 -1.71
C THR A 894 12.92 -34.73 -0.80
N GLU A 895 13.36 -35.98 -0.70
CA GLU A 895 12.75 -36.98 0.18
C GLU A 895 13.15 -36.71 1.64
N ILE A 896 12.18 -36.57 2.55
CA ILE A 896 12.43 -36.59 4.00
C ILE A 896 11.78 -37.87 4.54
N ARG A 897 12.60 -38.87 4.89
CA ARG A 897 12.13 -40.06 5.59
C ARG A 897 12.17 -39.82 7.09
N ILE A 898 11.01 -40.00 7.75
CA ILE A 898 10.94 -40.15 9.20
C ILE A 898 10.92 -41.66 9.45
N ASP A 899 11.88 -42.18 10.23
CA ASP A 899 11.93 -43.61 10.51
C ASP A 899 10.74 -44.06 11.39
N ASN A 900 10.43 -45.36 11.34
CA ASN A 900 9.36 -45.97 12.13
C ASN A 900 9.60 -45.88 13.65
N VAL A 901 10.81 -45.55 14.09
CA VAL A 901 11.19 -45.46 15.51
C VAL A 901 10.75 -44.12 16.10
N ASN A 902 10.76 -43.05 15.30
CA ASN A 902 10.38 -41.69 15.73
C ASN A 902 8.91 -41.36 15.49
N LEU A 903 8.19 -42.17 14.70
CA LEU A 903 6.77 -42.01 14.41
C LEU A 903 5.88 -41.97 15.67
N PRO A 904 6.09 -42.80 16.70
CA PRO A 904 5.29 -42.76 17.94
C PRO A 904 5.56 -41.49 18.77
N LEU A 905 6.78 -40.97 18.77
CA LEU A 905 7.15 -39.73 19.48
C LEU A 905 6.52 -38.51 18.82
N LEU A 906 6.47 -38.49 17.48
CA LEU A 906 5.79 -37.46 16.73
C LEU A 906 4.28 -37.52 16.95
N ASN A 907 3.67 -38.71 16.91
CA ASN A 907 2.25 -38.89 17.22
C ASN A 907 1.91 -38.45 18.66
N ASN A 908 2.76 -38.76 19.64
CA ASN A 908 2.57 -38.28 21.01
C ASN A 908 2.73 -36.76 21.12
N ALA A 909 3.66 -36.15 20.38
CA ALA A 909 3.82 -34.71 20.37
C ALA A 909 2.62 -34.01 19.71
N ILE A 910 2.06 -34.57 18.64
CA ILE A 910 0.88 -34.04 17.94
C ILE A 910 -0.39 -34.20 18.80
N ASN A 911 -0.54 -35.31 19.52
CA ASN A 911 -1.76 -35.60 20.27
C ASN A 911 -1.76 -35.05 21.72
N ASN A 912 -0.60 -34.63 22.25
CA ASN A 912 -0.51 -34.07 23.59
C ASN A 912 -0.72 -32.53 23.58
N PRO A 913 -1.80 -32.01 24.18
CA PRO A 913 -2.14 -30.59 24.16
C PRO A 913 -1.15 -29.68 24.88
N GLY A 914 -0.24 -30.23 25.68
CA GLY A 914 0.82 -29.48 26.37
C GLY A 914 2.05 -29.19 25.51
N THR A 915 2.16 -29.73 24.29
CA THR A 915 3.35 -29.51 23.45
C THR A 915 3.18 -28.29 22.55
N SER A 916 4.30 -27.61 22.28
CA SER A 916 4.35 -26.50 21.33
C SER A 916 3.98 -26.93 19.91
N LEU A 917 4.19 -28.20 19.55
CA LEU A 917 3.85 -28.75 18.24
C LEU A 917 2.34 -28.93 18.07
N HIS A 918 1.63 -29.47 19.07
CA HIS A 918 0.16 -29.53 19.09
C HIS A 918 -0.44 -28.12 19.00
N TYR A 919 0.09 -27.17 19.78
CA TYR A 919 -0.37 -25.78 19.76
C TYR A 919 -0.14 -25.09 18.41
N SER A 920 1.01 -25.35 17.77
CA SER A 920 1.34 -24.79 16.47
C SER A 920 0.44 -25.35 15.37
N LEU A 921 0.20 -26.66 15.36
CA LEU A 921 -0.68 -27.32 14.37
C LEU A 921 -2.16 -26.94 14.56
N LYS A 922 -2.62 -26.82 15.81
CA LYS A 922 -4.00 -26.38 16.11
C LYS A 922 -4.25 -24.93 15.72
N ASN A 923 -3.25 -24.05 15.88
CA ASN A 923 -3.36 -22.65 15.45
C ASN A 923 -3.22 -22.47 13.93
N ILE A 924 -2.55 -23.39 13.24
CA ILE A 924 -2.55 -23.44 11.76
C ILE A 924 -3.96 -23.74 11.23
N ASN A 925 -4.73 -24.60 11.90
CA ASN A 925 -6.13 -24.92 11.53
C ASN A 925 -7.11 -23.74 11.62
N TYR A 926 -6.78 -22.65 12.33
CA TYR A 926 -7.62 -21.46 12.42
C TYR A 926 -7.27 -20.36 11.39
N HIS A 927 -6.18 -20.55 10.62
CA HIS A 927 -5.69 -19.54 9.68
C HIS A 927 -5.57 -20.04 8.23
N VAL A 928 -6.07 -21.25 7.94
CA VAL A 928 -6.14 -21.83 6.60
C VAL A 928 -7.55 -22.42 6.39
N ASN A 929 -8.28 -22.00 5.35
CA ASN A 929 -9.56 -22.62 4.95
C ASN A 929 -9.28 -24.05 4.42
N PRO A 930 -10.18 -25.03 4.57
CA PRO A 930 -9.83 -26.40 4.95
C PRO A 930 -9.71 -27.31 3.73
N LEU A 931 -8.49 -27.73 3.38
CA LEU A 931 -8.28 -28.96 2.61
C LEU A 931 -7.05 -29.68 3.17
N LEU A 932 -7.27 -30.33 4.29
CA LEU A 932 -6.42 -31.41 4.77
C LEU A 932 -7.31 -32.65 4.80
N GLU A 933 -7.42 -33.32 3.65
CA GLU A 933 -8.10 -34.61 3.58
C GLU A 933 -7.09 -35.69 4.00
N ILE A 934 -7.36 -36.32 5.14
CA ILE A 934 -6.59 -37.46 5.64
C ILE A 934 -7.27 -38.71 5.08
N ASP A 935 -6.69 -39.30 4.04
CA ASP A 935 -7.13 -40.60 3.53
C ASP A 935 -6.69 -41.71 4.49
N LEU A 936 -7.60 -42.11 5.37
CA LEU A 936 -7.38 -43.14 6.39
C LEU A 936 -7.36 -44.57 5.81
N GLN A 937 -7.59 -44.76 4.51
CA GLN A 937 -7.64 -46.11 3.90
C GLN A 937 -6.29 -46.62 3.39
N LYS A 938 -5.21 -45.83 3.43
CA LYS A 938 -3.85 -46.23 2.99
C LYS A 938 -2.79 -46.21 4.10
N LEU A 939 -3.11 -46.78 5.27
CA LEU A 939 -2.26 -46.78 6.46
C LEU A 939 -1.05 -47.75 6.46
N VAL A 940 -0.62 -48.30 5.31
CA VAL A 940 0.49 -49.28 5.29
C VAL A 940 1.78 -48.74 4.67
N GLU A 941 1.77 -47.59 3.99
CA GLU A 941 2.94 -47.10 3.27
C GLU A 941 3.16 -45.59 3.44
N GLY A 942 3.44 -45.13 4.66
CA GLY A 942 4.02 -43.79 4.90
C GLY A 942 3.11 -42.58 4.64
N TRP A 943 3.61 -41.40 5.01
CA TRP A 943 2.96 -40.11 4.78
C TRP A 943 3.32 -39.58 3.39
N TYR A 944 2.32 -39.09 2.63
CA TYR A 944 2.55 -38.43 1.35
C TYR A 944 2.13 -36.96 1.42
N PHE A 945 3.03 -36.07 1.01
CA PHE A 945 2.66 -34.71 0.62
C PHE A 945 2.54 -34.68 -0.89
N LYS A 946 1.32 -34.43 -1.39
CA LYS A 946 1.09 -34.12 -2.79
C LYS A 946 0.60 -32.69 -2.86
N GLU A 947 1.43 -31.79 -3.38
CA GLU A 947 1.01 -30.45 -3.75
C GLU A 947 0.12 -30.59 -4.99
N GLN A 948 -1.21 -30.67 -4.79
CA GLN A 948 -2.16 -30.58 -5.88
C GLN A 948 -2.48 -29.10 -6.10
N THR A 949 -1.98 -28.54 -7.20
CA THR A 949 -2.24 -27.15 -7.63
C THR A 949 -3.60 -27.00 -8.35
N GLU A 950 -4.55 -27.90 -8.15
CA GLU A 950 -5.88 -27.80 -8.74
C GLU A 950 -6.88 -27.41 -7.63
N SER A 951 -7.53 -26.25 -7.76
CA SER A 951 -8.51 -25.79 -6.77
C SER A 951 -9.74 -26.71 -6.74
N LEU A 952 -10.37 -26.83 -5.58
CA LEU A 952 -11.59 -27.63 -5.37
C LEU A 952 -12.70 -27.23 -6.35
N ASP A 953 -12.78 -25.94 -6.69
CA ASP A 953 -13.75 -25.40 -7.65
C ASP A 953 -13.58 -25.99 -9.06
N LYS A 954 -12.35 -26.25 -9.50
CA LYS A 954 -12.07 -26.92 -10.79
C LYS A 954 -12.43 -28.41 -10.79
N LYS A 955 -12.44 -29.04 -9.61
CA LYS A 955 -12.85 -30.43 -9.42
C LYS A 955 -14.37 -30.59 -9.33
N LEU A 956 -15.08 -29.60 -8.79
CA LEU A 956 -16.55 -29.59 -8.70
C LEU A 956 -17.22 -29.17 -10.02
N LEU A 957 -16.52 -28.42 -10.87
CA LEU A 957 -16.99 -28.01 -12.20
C LEU A 957 -16.79 -29.07 -13.31
N ARG A 958 -16.01 -30.14 -13.06
CA ARG A 958 -15.90 -31.32 -13.93
C ARG A 958 -16.85 -32.40 -13.45
#